data_AF-A0A5C6DK85-F1
#
_entry.id   AF-A0A5C6DK85-F1
#
_cell.length_a   1.000
_cell.length_b   1.000
_cell.length_c   1.000
_cell.angle_alpha   90.00
_cell.angle_beta   90.00
_cell.angle_gamma   90.00
#
_symmetry.space_group_name_H-M   'P 1'
#
loop_
_entity.id
_entity.type
_entity.pdbx_description
1 polymer ?
#
loop_
_entity_poly.entity_id
_entity_poly.type
_entity_poly.pdbx_seq_one_letter_code
_entity_poly.pdbx_strand_id
1 'polypeptide(L)'
;MPPENFLLPENHVPREAWMLRITDPPANDRISVKSFIFGVGGLASGLFLMAFILPLVGSFLLSDWDFDDQLGSRLLVNQFVAGPLLAMFALCTVAPVLWHGSVMIRFAAAIAAIAIPCLILIEFYDQTSYQVLSDALLAGAGIFFFACAAVAIFYQWWTPWSLSPFCSHLDPIRPMGIRAIIELTFVVAIGCVIVGTNRSEEIATIFLISSVAGVMLGAIAIMTSHVLLQRRRVKRSYIAALVTLSFIVTFLGNALMAFSDSNSNRFTRPSFEEKSMAAFSYAVLGCVLLLFTLWFGTKWLKACGWQFICRRELAIDEYPVGAYCLTPEERRKREASHYLADSSPLRDSKSFPANLETPISAWVLHLFDLPKHALVSRTSFMSGLLGIAFALFFVGGMLPILMEIVESIYGTRLTYVVQMLVAQSLGLPVFILLCLATTAAMFWYGSLTMRFGMALLMVVPGFLTFLFSMSLFQNVSDIPSTMSSVLLAQLLAGATVAILIQFWTPWTLTHLRDADSPLPSTGIQSMIELTAIAAVSFTLFKLIDVIDLYEGLIFFAVVGVLGTSACTRAMIVFLSKEKCDRRAIVLAMLVAYFLAFAFNGFFAVAEFGWDSIRNNVIQIALLALYGAAILFGTVWVTLAWLSGCGWQCVNRRKSGV
;
A
#
# COMPACT_ATOMS: atom_id res chain seq x y z
N MET A 1 26.83 34.64 -16.09
CA MET A 1 26.91 33.42 -16.91
C MET A 1 25.48 32.92 -17.13
N PRO A 2 25.08 32.56 -18.36
CA PRO A 2 23.77 31.97 -18.58
C PRO A 2 23.71 30.58 -17.91
N PRO A 3 22.53 30.10 -17.48
CA PRO A 3 22.41 28.76 -16.94
C PRO A 3 22.62 27.74 -18.06
N GLU A 4 23.69 26.95 -17.95
CA GLU A 4 23.94 25.83 -18.85
C GLU A 4 22.80 24.83 -18.79
N ASN A 5 22.42 24.37 -19.97
CA ASN A 5 21.33 23.42 -20.21
C ASN A 5 21.48 22.18 -19.33
N PHE A 6 20.43 21.85 -18.58
CA PHE A 6 20.24 20.55 -17.93
C PHE A 6 20.30 19.44 -19.00
N LEU A 7 21.47 18.84 -19.19
CA LEU A 7 21.62 17.62 -19.96
C LEU A 7 21.11 16.46 -19.09
N LEU A 8 20.04 15.81 -19.53
CA LEU A 8 19.50 14.60 -18.90
C LEU A 8 20.59 13.52 -18.84
N PRO A 9 20.70 12.76 -17.72
CA PRO A 9 21.76 11.77 -17.47
C PRO A 9 21.69 10.52 -18.37
N GLU A 10 20.85 10.50 -19.39
CA GLU A 10 20.63 9.34 -20.27
C GLU A 10 21.76 9.11 -21.28
N ASN A 11 22.64 10.09 -21.49
CA ASN A 11 23.71 10.01 -22.50
C ASN A 11 25.00 9.29 -22.02
N HIS A 12 25.11 8.89 -20.75
CA HIS A 12 26.34 8.30 -20.20
C HIS A 12 26.37 6.77 -20.17
N VAL A 13 25.33 6.09 -20.66
CA VAL A 13 25.36 4.63 -20.79
C VAL A 13 25.09 4.29 -22.25
N PRO A 14 26.07 3.77 -23.01
CA PRO A 14 25.90 3.49 -24.43
C PRO A 14 24.67 2.61 -24.64
N ARG A 15 23.81 2.95 -25.61
CA ARG A 15 22.55 2.22 -25.93
C ARG A 15 22.77 0.70 -26.05
N GLU A 16 23.94 0.30 -26.50
CA GLU A 16 24.39 -1.10 -26.65
C GLU A 16 24.54 -1.83 -25.30
N ALA A 17 25.01 -1.15 -24.24
CA ALA A 17 25.12 -1.72 -22.89
C ALA A 17 23.75 -1.97 -22.23
N TRP A 18 22.67 -1.40 -22.77
CA TRP A 18 21.31 -1.65 -22.30
C TRP A 18 20.66 -2.86 -22.98
N MET A 19 21.03 -3.16 -24.22
CA MET A 19 20.57 -4.37 -24.92
C MET A 19 21.32 -5.62 -24.49
N LEU A 20 22.60 -5.50 -24.12
CA LEU A 20 23.45 -6.65 -23.74
C LEU A 20 23.07 -7.30 -22.40
N ARG A 21 22.41 -6.59 -21.46
CA ARG A 21 22.07 -7.14 -20.13
C ARG A 21 20.88 -8.10 -20.10
N ILE A 22 20.05 -8.14 -21.14
CA ILE A 22 19.00 -9.17 -21.29
C ILE A 22 19.65 -10.53 -21.62
N THR A 23 20.85 -10.50 -22.18
CA THR A 23 21.62 -11.65 -22.65
C THR A 23 22.89 -11.92 -21.83
N ASP A 24 23.14 -11.16 -20.75
CA ASP A 24 24.34 -11.33 -19.93
C ASP A 24 24.36 -12.77 -19.38
N PRO A 25 25.45 -13.53 -19.66
CA PRO A 25 25.51 -14.91 -19.23
C PRO A 25 25.59 -14.97 -17.69
N PRO A 26 24.83 -15.86 -17.05
CA PRO A 26 24.99 -16.18 -15.63
C PRO A 26 26.46 -16.41 -15.27
N ALA A 27 26.98 -15.73 -14.25
CA ALA A 27 28.37 -15.96 -13.80
C ALA A 27 28.57 -17.27 -12.99
N ASN A 28 27.58 -18.17 -13.02
CA ASN A 28 27.80 -19.59 -12.73
C ASN A 28 27.50 -20.33 -14.03
N ASP A 29 28.52 -20.92 -14.67
CA ASP A 29 28.40 -21.60 -15.97
C ASP A 29 27.38 -22.77 -15.96
N ARG A 30 26.92 -23.20 -14.79
CA ARG A 30 25.86 -24.22 -14.61
C ARG A 30 24.44 -23.65 -14.63
N ILE A 31 24.28 -22.36 -14.39
CA ILE A 31 23.00 -21.66 -14.46
C ILE A 31 22.97 -21.09 -15.89
N SER A 32 21.88 -21.21 -16.63
CA SER A 32 21.74 -20.64 -17.98
C SER A 32 20.46 -19.84 -18.07
N VAL A 33 20.21 -19.11 -19.16
CA VAL A 33 18.88 -18.49 -19.45
C VAL A 33 17.75 -19.52 -19.28
N LYS A 34 18.06 -20.80 -19.50
CA LYS A 34 17.14 -21.92 -19.26
C LYS A 34 16.68 -22.01 -17.80
N SER A 35 17.47 -21.60 -16.80
CA SER A 35 17.05 -21.61 -15.37
C SER A 35 15.92 -20.63 -15.06
N PHE A 36 15.88 -19.49 -15.75
CA PHE A 36 14.79 -18.52 -15.64
C PHE A 36 13.53 -19.08 -16.32
N ILE A 37 13.69 -19.60 -17.55
CA ILE A 37 12.60 -20.20 -18.33
C ILE A 37 12.05 -21.45 -17.64
N PHE A 38 12.88 -22.36 -17.14
CA PHE A 38 12.45 -23.56 -16.41
C PHE A 38 11.89 -23.23 -15.02
N GLY A 39 12.41 -22.19 -14.36
CA GLY A 39 11.87 -21.72 -13.09
C GLY A 39 10.46 -21.17 -13.26
N VAL A 40 10.33 -20.01 -13.91
CA VAL A 40 9.03 -19.32 -14.09
C VAL A 40 8.12 -20.10 -15.01
N GLY A 41 8.62 -20.61 -16.14
CA GLY A 41 7.85 -21.41 -17.07
C GLY A 41 7.44 -22.76 -16.49
N GLY A 42 8.27 -23.40 -15.65
CA GLY A 42 7.87 -24.62 -14.94
C GLY A 42 6.77 -24.37 -13.90
N LEU A 43 6.84 -23.24 -13.17
CA LEU A 43 5.74 -22.80 -12.31
C LEU A 43 4.46 -22.51 -13.12
N ALA A 44 4.58 -21.84 -14.27
CA ALA A 44 3.45 -21.58 -15.17
C ALA A 44 2.82 -22.87 -15.68
N SER A 45 3.62 -23.86 -16.09
CA SER A 45 3.13 -25.19 -16.47
C SER A 45 2.44 -25.92 -15.31
N GLY A 46 2.95 -25.77 -14.08
CA GLY A 46 2.29 -26.30 -12.89
C GLY A 46 0.93 -25.64 -12.64
N LEU A 47 0.86 -24.31 -12.74
CA LEU A 47 -0.40 -23.56 -12.62
C LEU A 47 -1.38 -23.94 -13.73
N PHE A 48 -0.91 -24.10 -14.97
CA PHE A 48 -1.70 -24.60 -16.10
C PHE A 48 -2.31 -25.98 -15.80
N LEU A 49 -1.49 -26.91 -15.32
CA LEU A 49 -1.94 -28.26 -14.98
C LEU A 49 -2.99 -28.24 -13.86
N MET A 50 -2.75 -27.42 -12.83
CA MET A 50 -3.71 -27.22 -11.74
C MET A 50 -5.02 -26.60 -12.24
N ALA A 51 -4.96 -25.59 -13.11
CA ALA A 51 -6.11 -24.91 -13.69
C ALA A 51 -6.96 -25.84 -14.56
N PHE A 52 -6.36 -26.88 -15.14
CA PHE A 52 -7.08 -27.91 -15.90
C PHE A 52 -7.66 -29.00 -14.99
N ILE A 53 -6.87 -29.54 -14.05
CA ILE A 53 -7.24 -30.71 -13.25
C ILE A 53 -8.18 -30.35 -12.09
N LEU A 54 -7.89 -29.26 -11.36
CA LEU A 54 -8.61 -28.96 -10.13
C LEU A 54 -10.09 -28.63 -10.36
N PRO A 55 -10.51 -27.91 -11.41
CA PRO A 55 -11.94 -27.76 -11.71
C PRO A 55 -12.65 -29.09 -12.00
N LEU A 56 -11.99 -30.03 -12.69
CA LEU A 56 -12.54 -31.38 -12.93
C LEU A 56 -12.72 -32.16 -11.62
N VAL A 57 -11.72 -32.08 -10.73
CA VAL A 57 -11.83 -32.66 -9.38
C VAL A 57 -12.96 -32.00 -8.60
N GLY A 58 -13.11 -30.68 -8.70
CA GLY A 58 -14.22 -29.94 -8.11
C GLY A 58 -15.59 -30.41 -8.62
N SER A 59 -15.74 -30.59 -9.94
CA SER A 59 -16.99 -31.11 -10.51
C SER A 59 -17.30 -32.54 -10.06
N PHE A 60 -16.27 -33.38 -9.90
CA PHE A 60 -16.44 -34.76 -9.42
C PHE A 60 -16.84 -34.80 -7.94
N LEU A 61 -16.21 -33.96 -7.11
CA LEU A 61 -16.57 -33.81 -5.70
C LEU A 61 -17.99 -33.28 -5.50
N LEU A 62 -18.51 -32.49 -6.46
CA LEU A 62 -19.89 -31.99 -6.45
C LEU A 62 -20.89 -33.00 -7.02
N SER A 63 -20.48 -33.92 -7.90
CA SER A 63 -21.38 -34.88 -8.54
C SER A 63 -21.64 -36.15 -7.71
N ASP A 64 -20.66 -36.59 -6.93
CA ASP A 64 -20.71 -37.89 -6.23
C ASP A 64 -21.31 -37.82 -4.82
N TRP A 65 -21.53 -36.62 -4.28
CA TRP A 65 -21.90 -36.41 -2.88
C TRP A 65 -23.30 -35.81 -2.74
N ASP A 66 -24.28 -36.69 -2.49
CA ASP A 66 -25.66 -36.37 -2.06
C ASP A 66 -25.67 -35.81 -0.60
N PHE A 67 -25.00 -34.68 -0.36
CA PHE A 67 -25.08 -33.98 0.93
C PHE A 67 -26.19 -32.92 0.88
N ASP A 68 -27.19 -33.07 1.75
CA ASP A 68 -28.18 -32.03 2.10
C ASP A 68 -27.54 -30.72 2.61
N ASP A 69 -26.22 -30.70 2.88
CA ASP A 69 -25.48 -29.56 3.42
C ASP A 69 -24.60 -28.88 2.35
N GLN A 70 -25.20 -27.97 1.58
CA GLN A 70 -24.56 -27.26 0.45
C GLN A 70 -23.31 -26.44 0.85
N LEU A 71 -23.17 -26.06 2.12
CA LEU A 71 -22.05 -25.22 2.56
C LEU A 71 -20.75 -26.02 2.72
N GLY A 72 -20.81 -27.22 3.30
CA GLY A 72 -19.63 -28.05 3.55
C GLY A 72 -18.92 -28.48 2.26
N SER A 73 -19.68 -28.89 1.25
CA SER A 73 -19.15 -29.29 -0.06
C SER A 73 -18.51 -28.10 -0.80
N ARG A 74 -19.15 -26.92 -0.76
CA ARG A 74 -18.59 -25.68 -1.33
C ARG A 74 -17.30 -25.26 -0.65
N LEU A 75 -17.23 -25.31 0.68
CA LEU A 75 -16.00 -25.01 1.44
C LEU A 75 -14.89 -26.00 1.09
N LEU A 76 -15.21 -27.29 0.99
CA LEU A 76 -14.24 -28.32 0.63
C LEU A 76 -13.70 -28.11 -0.79
N VAL A 77 -14.57 -27.91 -1.79
CA VAL A 77 -14.16 -27.60 -3.17
C VAL A 77 -13.31 -26.35 -3.23
N ASN A 78 -13.69 -25.29 -2.50
CA ASN A 78 -12.92 -24.06 -2.44
C ASN A 78 -11.49 -24.29 -1.92
N GLN A 79 -11.32 -25.12 -0.88
CA GLN A 79 -10.00 -25.40 -0.31
C GLN A 79 -9.14 -26.31 -1.20
N PHE A 80 -9.73 -27.27 -1.90
CA PHE A 80 -8.99 -28.17 -2.81
C PHE A 80 -8.67 -27.52 -4.16
N VAL A 81 -9.52 -26.61 -4.64
CA VAL A 81 -9.41 -26.00 -5.97
C VAL A 81 -8.82 -24.60 -5.87
N ALA A 82 -9.53 -23.66 -5.22
CA ALA A 82 -9.15 -22.25 -5.23
C ALA A 82 -7.87 -21.99 -4.41
N GLY A 83 -7.72 -22.62 -3.24
CA GLY A 83 -6.56 -22.44 -2.37
C GLY A 83 -5.21 -22.69 -3.09
N PRO A 84 -4.98 -23.90 -3.65
CA PRO A 84 -3.79 -24.20 -4.43
C PRO A 84 -3.61 -23.32 -5.66
N LEU A 85 -4.68 -23.04 -6.41
CA LEU A 85 -4.63 -22.18 -7.61
C LEU A 85 -4.16 -20.77 -7.26
N LEU A 86 -4.77 -20.14 -6.27
CA LEU A 86 -4.42 -18.79 -5.84
C LEU A 86 -3.00 -18.73 -5.26
N ALA A 87 -2.58 -19.76 -4.52
CA ALA A 87 -1.22 -19.87 -4.00
C ALA A 87 -0.17 -19.97 -5.13
N MET A 88 -0.42 -20.82 -6.13
CA MET A 88 0.48 -20.92 -7.28
C MET A 88 0.44 -19.65 -8.14
N PHE A 89 -0.73 -19.05 -8.33
CA PHE A 89 -0.87 -17.77 -9.02
C PHE A 89 -0.03 -16.68 -8.36
N ALA A 90 -0.14 -16.55 -7.02
CA ALA A 90 0.66 -15.60 -6.26
C ALA A 90 2.16 -15.86 -6.43
N LEU A 91 2.59 -17.12 -6.41
CA LEU A 91 4.01 -17.47 -6.63
C LEU A 91 4.48 -17.18 -8.06
N CYS A 92 3.67 -17.49 -9.08
CA CYS A 92 3.92 -17.15 -10.49
C CYS A 92 3.98 -15.64 -10.73
N THR A 93 3.34 -14.84 -9.89
CA THR A 93 3.38 -13.37 -9.96
C THR A 93 4.59 -12.82 -9.19
N VAL A 94 4.77 -13.25 -7.94
CA VAL A 94 5.82 -12.75 -7.04
C VAL A 94 7.22 -13.11 -7.54
N ALA A 95 7.43 -14.34 -8.05
CA ALA A 95 8.76 -14.79 -8.43
C ALA A 95 9.38 -13.99 -9.59
N PRO A 96 8.68 -13.72 -10.71
CA PRO A 96 9.18 -12.84 -11.77
C PRO A 96 9.23 -11.37 -11.35
N VAL A 97 8.28 -10.88 -10.54
CA VAL A 97 8.27 -9.47 -10.11
C VAL A 97 9.46 -9.14 -9.19
N LEU A 98 9.82 -10.07 -8.29
CA LEU A 98 11.01 -9.97 -7.44
C LEU A 98 12.33 -10.24 -8.18
N TRP A 99 12.27 -10.71 -9.43
CA TRP A 99 13.45 -10.94 -10.25
C TRP A 99 14.16 -9.64 -10.61
N HIS A 100 15.47 -9.70 -10.85
CA HIS A 100 16.25 -8.54 -11.29
C HIS A 100 16.26 -8.43 -12.81
N GLY A 101 15.40 -7.56 -13.35
CA GLY A 101 15.34 -7.23 -14.78
C GLY A 101 14.63 -5.90 -15.05
N SER A 102 14.39 -5.56 -16.32
CA SER A 102 13.47 -4.45 -16.66
C SER A 102 12.08 -4.74 -16.09
N VAL A 103 11.38 -3.71 -15.60
CA VAL A 103 10.03 -3.85 -15.03
C VAL A 103 9.10 -4.44 -16.08
N MET A 104 9.19 -4.00 -17.34
CA MET A 104 8.40 -4.57 -18.44
C MET A 104 8.62 -6.07 -18.62
N ILE A 105 9.87 -6.54 -18.59
CA ILE A 105 10.17 -7.97 -18.78
C ILE A 105 9.62 -8.79 -17.60
N ARG A 106 9.75 -8.30 -16.37
CA ARG A 106 9.21 -8.96 -15.17
C ARG A 106 7.70 -9.12 -15.26
N PHE A 107 7.00 -8.03 -15.61
CA PHE A 107 5.55 -8.04 -15.75
C PHE A 107 5.09 -8.87 -16.95
N ALA A 108 5.78 -8.80 -18.08
CA ALA A 108 5.48 -9.64 -19.24
C ALA A 108 5.66 -11.13 -18.91
N ALA A 109 6.73 -11.51 -18.20
CA ALA A 109 6.95 -12.88 -17.76
C ALA A 109 5.88 -13.35 -16.77
N ALA A 110 5.49 -12.50 -15.83
CA ALA A 110 4.42 -12.79 -14.88
C ALA A 110 3.06 -12.94 -15.57
N ILE A 111 2.71 -12.03 -16.48
CA ILE A 111 1.49 -12.08 -17.30
C ILE A 111 1.47 -13.34 -18.16
N ALA A 112 2.57 -13.66 -18.85
CA ALA A 112 2.68 -14.87 -19.65
C ALA A 112 2.49 -16.14 -18.82
N ALA A 113 2.96 -16.15 -17.56
CA ALA A 113 2.81 -17.29 -16.67
C ALA A 113 1.36 -17.52 -16.20
N ILE A 114 0.54 -16.47 -16.13
CA ILE A 114 -0.84 -16.56 -15.61
C ILE A 114 -1.92 -16.51 -16.71
N ALA A 115 -1.65 -15.89 -17.86
CA ALA A 115 -2.66 -15.63 -18.87
C ALA A 115 -3.28 -16.91 -19.44
N ILE A 116 -2.46 -17.91 -19.77
CA ILE A 116 -2.96 -19.18 -20.34
C ILE A 116 -3.80 -19.95 -19.30
N PRO A 117 -3.34 -20.16 -18.04
CA PRO A 117 -4.20 -20.73 -17.00
C PRO A 117 -5.52 -19.99 -16.79
N CYS A 118 -5.51 -18.65 -16.81
CA CYS A 118 -6.73 -17.84 -16.69
C CYS A 118 -7.69 -18.09 -17.86
N LEU A 119 -7.19 -18.10 -19.09
CA LEU A 119 -8.03 -18.37 -20.27
C LEU A 119 -8.65 -19.76 -20.22
N ILE A 120 -7.96 -20.77 -19.68
CA ILE A 120 -8.50 -22.13 -19.51
C ILE A 120 -9.62 -22.15 -18.48
N LEU A 121 -9.43 -21.46 -17.35
CA LEU A 121 -10.49 -21.34 -16.35
C LEU A 121 -11.70 -20.62 -16.95
N ILE A 122 -11.48 -19.52 -17.67
CA ILE A 122 -12.53 -18.78 -18.38
C ILE A 122 -13.28 -19.71 -19.33
N GLU A 123 -12.59 -20.42 -20.21
CA GLU A 123 -13.20 -21.34 -21.19
C GLU A 123 -13.98 -22.48 -20.51
N PHE A 124 -13.41 -23.06 -19.45
CA PHE A 124 -14.06 -24.11 -18.67
C PHE A 124 -15.39 -23.63 -18.06
N TYR A 125 -15.42 -22.41 -17.51
CA TYR A 125 -16.62 -21.84 -16.91
C TYR A 125 -17.59 -21.26 -17.94
N ASP A 126 -17.11 -20.77 -19.09
CA ASP A 126 -17.95 -20.25 -20.17
C ASP A 126 -18.80 -21.37 -20.80
N GLN A 127 -18.23 -22.57 -20.95
CA GLN A 127 -18.95 -23.77 -21.40
C GLN A 127 -20.09 -24.19 -20.46
N THR A 128 -20.07 -23.74 -19.20
CA THR A 128 -21.12 -24.01 -18.21
C THR A 128 -22.26 -22.98 -18.18
N SER A 129 -22.37 -22.10 -19.20
CA SER A 129 -23.43 -21.08 -19.36
C SER A 129 -23.39 -19.90 -18.37
N TYR A 130 -22.25 -19.64 -17.73
CA TYR A 130 -22.08 -18.53 -16.78
C TYR A 130 -21.20 -17.40 -17.35
N GLN A 131 -21.71 -16.69 -18.35
CA GLN A 131 -20.99 -15.57 -19.00
C GLN A 131 -20.63 -14.43 -18.02
N VAL A 132 -21.44 -14.24 -16.97
CA VAL A 132 -21.14 -13.26 -15.89
C VAL A 132 -19.95 -13.71 -15.04
N LEU A 133 -19.74 -15.03 -14.89
CA LEU A 133 -18.65 -15.60 -14.09
C LEU A 133 -17.30 -15.49 -14.80
N SER A 134 -17.27 -15.58 -16.14
CA SER A 134 -16.05 -15.43 -16.92
C SER A 134 -15.49 -14.00 -16.87
N ASP A 135 -16.35 -12.99 -17.00
CA ASP A 135 -15.98 -11.58 -16.84
C ASP A 135 -15.52 -11.25 -15.42
N ALA A 136 -16.23 -11.79 -14.42
CA ALA A 136 -15.85 -11.70 -13.01
C ALA A 136 -14.48 -12.33 -12.72
N LEU A 137 -14.20 -13.50 -13.30
CA LEU A 137 -12.95 -14.23 -13.12
C LEU A 137 -11.78 -13.51 -13.78
N LEU A 138 -11.97 -12.94 -14.98
CA LEU A 138 -10.96 -12.14 -15.66
C LEU A 138 -10.62 -10.87 -14.87
N ALA A 139 -11.63 -10.13 -14.43
CA ALA A 139 -11.45 -8.93 -13.61
C ALA A 139 -10.76 -9.27 -12.29
N GLY A 140 -11.26 -10.28 -11.56
CA GLY A 140 -10.71 -10.75 -10.30
C GLY A 140 -9.26 -11.21 -10.41
N ALA A 141 -8.92 -11.98 -11.45
CA ALA A 141 -7.56 -12.43 -11.70
C ALA A 141 -6.60 -11.27 -12.03
N GLY A 142 -7.04 -10.30 -12.83
CA GLY A 142 -6.28 -9.09 -13.12
C GLY A 142 -5.98 -8.27 -11.86
N ILE A 143 -7.00 -8.03 -11.03
CA ILE A 143 -6.87 -7.29 -9.77
C ILE A 143 -5.95 -8.03 -8.80
N PHE A 144 -6.13 -9.34 -8.66
CA PHE A 144 -5.30 -10.19 -7.83
C PHE A 144 -3.82 -10.15 -8.27
N PHE A 145 -3.56 -10.19 -9.58
CA PHE A 145 -2.23 -10.03 -10.16
C PHE A 145 -1.59 -8.69 -9.76
N PHE A 146 -2.29 -7.57 -9.98
CA PHE A 146 -1.76 -6.25 -9.64
C PHE A 146 -1.52 -6.09 -8.14
N ALA A 147 -2.40 -6.63 -7.29
CA ALA A 147 -2.24 -6.63 -5.84
C ALA A 147 -0.99 -7.43 -5.41
N CYS A 148 -0.81 -8.64 -5.93
CA CYS A 148 0.39 -9.46 -5.67
C CYS A 148 1.67 -8.76 -6.13
N ALA A 149 1.65 -8.22 -7.35
CA ALA A 149 2.79 -7.52 -7.94
C ALA A 149 3.14 -6.25 -7.16
N ALA A 150 2.14 -5.50 -6.69
CA ALA A 150 2.33 -4.31 -5.87
C ALA A 150 3.03 -4.64 -4.54
N VAL A 151 2.61 -5.70 -3.84
CA VAL A 151 3.28 -6.15 -2.61
C VAL A 151 4.73 -6.57 -2.89
N ALA A 152 4.97 -7.30 -3.99
CA ALA A 152 6.32 -7.71 -4.38
C ALA A 152 7.23 -6.51 -4.69
N ILE A 153 6.75 -5.53 -5.45
CA ILE A 153 7.48 -4.29 -5.73
C ILE A 153 7.74 -3.52 -4.45
N PHE A 154 6.72 -3.32 -3.62
CA PHE A 154 6.84 -2.57 -2.38
C PHE A 154 7.85 -3.24 -1.45
N TYR A 155 7.80 -4.56 -1.36
CA TYR A 155 8.76 -5.34 -0.59
C TYR A 155 10.19 -5.21 -1.13
N GLN A 156 10.38 -5.33 -2.45
CA GLN A 156 11.67 -5.12 -3.10
C GLN A 156 12.17 -3.68 -2.95
N TRP A 157 11.26 -2.71 -2.79
CA TRP A 157 11.60 -1.32 -2.55
C TRP A 157 12.09 -1.08 -1.11
N TRP A 158 11.42 -1.70 -0.15
CA TRP A 158 11.72 -1.54 1.28
C TRP A 158 12.86 -2.43 1.78
N THR A 159 13.16 -3.52 1.08
CA THR A 159 14.17 -4.49 1.51
C THR A 159 15.25 -4.65 0.45
N PRO A 160 16.52 -4.90 0.83
CA PRO A 160 17.59 -5.21 -0.13
C PRO A 160 17.49 -6.66 -0.63
N TRP A 161 16.27 -7.20 -0.67
CA TRP A 161 15.98 -8.60 -0.90
C TRP A 161 15.40 -8.79 -2.29
N SER A 162 15.76 -9.90 -2.88
CA SER A 162 15.41 -10.19 -4.26
C SER A 162 15.46 -11.67 -4.53
N LEU A 163 14.64 -12.11 -5.48
CA LEU A 163 14.64 -13.47 -5.96
C LEU A 163 15.49 -13.51 -7.24
N SER A 164 16.53 -14.33 -7.30
CA SER A 164 17.36 -14.39 -8.51
C SER A 164 18.00 -15.77 -8.67
N PRO A 165 18.06 -16.31 -9.90
CA PRO A 165 18.93 -17.44 -10.21
C PRO A 165 20.41 -17.01 -10.35
N PHE A 166 20.68 -15.71 -10.51
CA PHE A 166 22.02 -15.16 -10.70
C PHE A 166 22.61 -14.68 -9.36
N CYS A 167 23.55 -15.44 -8.79
CA CYS A 167 24.16 -15.16 -7.46
C CYS A 167 25.39 -14.24 -7.49
N SER A 168 25.92 -13.88 -8.65
CA SER A 168 27.27 -13.31 -8.79
C SER A 168 27.31 -11.88 -9.33
N HIS A 169 26.18 -11.26 -9.63
CA HIS A 169 26.17 -9.83 -9.94
C HIS A 169 26.33 -9.01 -8.66
N LEU A 170 27.58 -8.59 -8.41
CA LEU A 170 27.98 -7.58 -7.43
C LEU A 170 27.44 -6.17 -7.77
N ASP A 171 26.83 -5.99 -8.96
CA ASP A 171 26.23 -4.73 -9.33
C ASP A 171 25.14 -4.34 -8.32
N PRO A 172 25.23 -3.15 -7.70
CA PRO A 172 24.21 -2.66 -6.79
C PRO A 172 22.86 -2.64 -7.51
N ILE A 173 21.80 -3.01 -6.81
CA ILE A 173 20.44 -2.84 -7.32
C ILE A 173 20.30 -1.35 -7.57
N ARG A 174 20.19 -0.95 -8.85
CA ARG A 174 19.85 0.43 -9.16
C ARG A 174 18.49 0.69 -8.50
N PRO A 175 18.32 1.79 -7.73
CA PRO A 175 16.98 2.24 -7.36
C PRO A 175 16.15 2.28 -8.64
N MET A 176 14.83 2.03 -8.56
CA MET A 176 13.96 2.15 -9.72
C MET A 176 14.21 3.52 -10.37
N GLY A 177 14.96 3.51 -11.47
CA GLY A 177 15.29 4.73 -12.19
C GLY A 177 14.04 5.28 -12.85
N ILE A 178 14.13 6.49 -13.38
CA ILE A 178 13.03 7.15 -14.10
C ILE A 178 12.38 6.19 -15.11
N ARG A 179 13.18 5.41 -15.85
CA ARG A 179 12.68 4.36 -16.74
C ARG A 179 11.83 3.29 -16.05
N ALA A 180 12.24 2.76 -14.90
CA ALA A 180 11.46 1.77 -14.17
C ALA A 180 10.14 2.35 -13.64
N ILE A 181 10.11 3.64 -13.29
CA ILE A 181 8.90 4.34 -12.86
C ILE A 181 7.98 4.58 -14.06
N ILE A 182 8.50 4.98 -15.22
CA ILE A 182 7.74 5.09 -16.48
C ILE A 182 7.16 3.72 -16.86
N GLU A 183 7.99 2.68 -16.82
CA GLU A 183 7.58 1.30 -17.10
C GLU A 183 6.46 0.88 -16.12
N LEU A 184 6.63 1.12 -14.81
CA LEU A 184 5.61 0.80 -13.81
C LEU A 184 4.32 1.60 -14.03
N THR A 185 4.43 2.88 -14.39
CA THR A 185 3.28 3.74 -14.69
C THR A 185 2.50 3.22 -15.89
N PHE A 186 3.19 2.76 -16.94
CA PHE A 186 2.56 2.14 -18.10
C PHE A 186 1.86 0.82 -17.74
N VAL A 187 2.51 -0.05 -16.96
CA VAL A 187 1.90 -1.30 -16.47
C VAL A 187 0.64 -1.01 -15.65
N VAL A 188 0.72 -0.03 -14.74
CA VAL A 188 -0.41 0.40 -13.90
C VAL A 188 -1.53 0.97 -14.76
N ALA A 189 -1.21 1.79 -15.78
CA ALA A 189 -2.20 2.33 -16.70
C ALA A 189 -2.92 1.24 -17.51
N ILE A 190 -2.19 0.21 -17.98
CA ILE A 190 -2.81 -0.95 -18.64
C ILE A 190 -3.74 -1.68 -17.67
N GLY A 191 -3.28 -1.96 -16.45
CA GLY A 191 -4.11 -2.60 -15.44
C GLY A 191 -5.38 -1.80 -15.15
N CYS A 192 -5.22 -0.50 -15.06
CA CYS A 192 -6.32 0.44 -14.87
C CYS A 192 -7.35 0.38 -16.01
N VAL A 193 -6.90 0.31 -17.27
CA VAL A 193 -7.79 0.17 -18.42
C VAL A 193 -8.53 -1.16 -18.39
N ILE A 194 -7.83 -2.28 -18.14
CA ILE A 194 -8.42 -3.63 -18.09
C ILE A 194 -9.49 -3.74 -17.01
N VAL A 195 -9.21 -3.20 -15.82
CA VAL A 195 -10.19 -3.22 -14.73
C VAL A 195 -11.34 -2.27 -15.07
N GLY A 196 -11.03 -1.03 -15.48
CA GLY A 196 -11.99 0.04 -15.74
C GLY A 196 -12.90 -0.14 -16.96
N THR A 197 -12.75 -1.20 -17.75
CA THR A 197 -13.69 -1.55 -18.84
C THR A 197 -14.88 -2.35 -18.36
N ASN A 198 -14.80 -3.00 -17.19
CA ASN A 198 -15.86 -3.87 -16.70
C ASN A 198 -16.70 -3.09 -15.66
N ARG A 199 -17.96 -2.80 -16.02
CA ARG A 199 -18.91 -2.02 -15.20
C ARG A 199 -20.02 -2.93 -14.68
N SER A 200 -19.91 -3.38 -13.43
CA SER A 200 -21.03 -3.99 -12.70
C SER A 200 -20.80 -3.84 -11.19
N GLU A 201 -21.87 -3.74 -10.40
CA GLU A 201 -21.79 -3.68 -8.93
C GLU A 201 -21.13 -4.92 -8.33
N GLU A 202 -21.32 -6.09 -8.96
CA GLU A 202 -20.68 -7.34 -8.57
C GLU A 202 -19.14 -7.26 -8.67
N ILE A 203 -18.62 -6.48 -9.62
CA ILE A 203 -17.17 -6.27 -9.81
C ILE A 203 -16.54 -5.49 -8.66
N ALA A 204 -17.26 -4.60 -7.96
CA ALA A 204 -16.71 -3.87 -6.82
C ALA A 204 -16.40 -4.82 -5.64
N THR A 205 -17.29 -5.77 -5.38
CA THR A 205 -17.09 -6.81 -4.35
C THR A 205 -15.94 -7.75 -4.74
N ILE A 206 -15.91 -8.20 -6.00
CA ILE A 206 -14.80 -8.98 -6.55
C ILE A 206 -13.49 -8.20 -6.41
N PHE A 207 -13.50 -6.90 -6.70
CA PHE A 207 -12.32 -6.04 -6.60
C PHE A 207 -11.76 -5.99 -5.18
N LEU A 208 -12.63 -5.78 -4.19
CA LEU A 208 -12.22 -5.74 -2.79
C LEU A 208 -11.64 -7.09 -2.36
N ILE A 209 -12.36 -8.19 -2.61
CA ILE A 209 -11.96 -9.54 -2.20
C ILE A 209 -10.66 -9.96 -2.89
N SER A 210 -10.56 -9.80 -4.21
CA SER A 210 -9.36 -10.13 -4.99
C SER A 210 -8.16 -9.26 -4.61
N SER A 211 -8.37 -7.98 -4.27
CA SER A 211 -7.30 -7.10 -3.80
C SER A 211 -6.76 -7.54 -2.44
N VAL A 212 -7.64 -7.79 -1.46
CA VAL A 212 -7.24 -8.24 -0.12
C VAL A 212 -6.55 -9.60 -0.20
N ALA A 213 -7.14 -10.55 -0.92
CA ALA A 213 -6.56 -11.87 -1.13
C ALA A 213 -5.20 -11.78 -1.81
N GLY A 214 -5.05 -10.94 -2.85
CA GLY A 214 -3.80 -10.74 -3.57
C GLY A 214 -2.71 -10.12 -2.69
N VAL A 215 -3.04 -9.13 -1.85
CA VAL A 215 -2.09 -8.54 -0.91
C VAL A 215 -1.60 -9.59 0.10
N MET A 216 -2.52 -10.33 0.72
CA MET A 216 -2.17 -11.30 1.74
C MET A 216 -1.39 -12.48 1.15
N LEU A 217 -1.86 -13.08 0.05
CA LEU A 217 -1.17 -14.19 -0.61
C LEU A 217 0.15 -13.78 -1.24
N GLY A 218 0.26 -12.56 -1.77
CA GLY A 218 1.52 -11.97 -2.19
C GLY A 218 2.52 -11.89 -1.04
N ALA A 219 2.11 -11.39 0.13
CA ALA A 219 2.95 -11.34 1.32
C ALA A 219 3.37 -12.74 1.82
N ILE A 220 2.45 -13.72 1.84
CA ILE A 220 2.74 -15.12 2.19
C ILE A 220 3.75 -15.71 1.20
N ALA A 221 3.58 -15.51 -0.11
CA ALA A 221 4.47 -16.03 -1.14
C ALA A 221 5.89 -15.45 -1.00
N ILE A 222 6.01 -14.16 -0.68
CA ILE A 222 7.29 -13.50 -0.40
C ILE A 222 7.93 -14.08 0.86
N MET A 223 7.18 -14.19 1.97
CA MET A 223 7.68 -14.77 3.22
C MET A 223 8.08 -16.23 3.04
N THR A 224 7.33 -17.01 2.28
CA THR A 224 7.63 -18.41 1.99
C THR A 224 8.91 -18.54 1.17
N SER A 225 9.04 -17.70 0.13
CA SER A 225 10.25 -17.61 -0.68
C SER A 225 11.46 -17.22 0.19
N HIS A 226 11.29 -16.24 1.08
CA HIS A 226 12.32 -15.84 2.02
C HIS A 226 12.75 -17.00 2.94
N VAL A 227 11.80 -17.71 3.54
CA VAL A 227 12.05 -18.80 4.49
C VAL A 227 12.71 -20.01 3.80
N LEU A 228 12.21 -20.44 2.63
CA LEU A 228 12.61 -21.73 2.03
C LEU A 228 13.81 -21.64 1.09
N LEU A 229 14.06 -20.46 0.50
CA LEU A 229 15.16 -20.25 -0.44
C LEU A 229 16.40 -19.63 0.22
N GLN A 230 16.32 -19.15 1.47
CA GLN A 230 17.51 -18.75 2.21
C GLN A 230 18.38 -19.96 2.57
N ARG A 231 19.70 -19.79 2.48
CA ARG A 231 20.70 -20.81 2.87
C ARG A 231 20.94 -20.88 4.38
N ARG A 232 20.47 -19.90 5.17
CA ARG A 232 20.74 -19.79 6.62
C ARG A 232 19.62 -20.41 7.47
N ARG A 233 19.92 -20.67 8.75
CA ARG A 233 18.93 -21.15 9.73
C ARG A 233 17.81 -20.11 9.89
N VAL A 234 16.61 -20.48 9.47
CA VAL A 234 15.41 -19.66 9.61
C VAL A 234 15.04 -19.55 11.09
N LYS A 235 14.71 -18.35 11.56
CA LYS A 235 14.17 -18.17 12.91
C LYS A 235 12.78 -18.81 13.00
N ARG A 236 12.51 -19.59 14.05
CA ARG A 236 11.20 -20.23 14.30
C ARG A 236 10.03 -19.24 14.26
N SER A 237 10.27 -17.98 14.64
CA SER A 237 9.29 -16.90 14.59
C SER A 237 8.76 -16.60 13.18
N TYR A 238 9.58 -16.72 12.13
CA TYR A 238 9.12 -16.50 10.75
C TYR A 238 8.25 -17.65 10.24
N ILE A 239 8.56 -18.88 10.66
CA ILE A 239 7.75 -20.05 10.34
C ILE A 239 6.39 -19.96 11.04
N ALA A 240 6.39 -19.58 12.32
CA ALA A 240 5.15 -19.35 13.07
C ALA A 240 4.30 -18.25 12.41
N ALA A 241 4.89 -17.11 12.08
CA ALA A 241 4.19 -16.02 11.38
C ALA A 241 3.61 -16.46 10.04
N LEU A 242 4.35 -17.24 9.25
CA LEU A 242 3.89 -17.77 7.97
C LEU A 242 2.68 -18.68 8.11
N VAL A 243 2.72 -19.61 9.07
CA VAL A 243 1.61 -20.53 9.36
C VAL A 243 0.40 -19.77 9.86
N THR A 244 0.58 -18.82 10.79
CA THR A 244 -0.51 -18.00 11.31
C THR A 244 -1.15 -17.16 10.22
N LEU A 245 -0.38 -16.52 9.35
CA LEU A 245 -0.92 -15.68 8.28
C LEU A 245 -1.67 -16.52 7.23
N SER A 246 -1.13 -17.70 6.91
CA SER A 246 -1.80 -18.66 6.00
C SER A 246 -3.13 -19.14 6.57
N PHE A 247 -3.17 -19.43 7.88
CA PHE A 247 -4.40 -19.81 8.57
C PHE A 247 -5.43 -18.66 8.62
N ILE A 248 -5.00 -17.43 8.89
CA ILE A 248 -5.89 -16.26 8.90
C ILE A 248 -6.52 -16.06 7.52
N VAL A 249 -5.76 -16.18 6.43
CA VAL A 249 -6.27 -16.00 5.07
C VAL A 249 -7.30 -17.08 4.73
N THR A 250 -7.04 -18.34 5.03
CA THR A 250 -7.96 -19.44 4.73
C THR A 250 -9.21 -19.38 5.61
N PHE A 251 -9.06 -18.99 6.87
CA PHE A 251 -10.17 -18.75 7.78
C PHE A 251 -11.06 -17.59 7.31
N LEU A 252 -10.46 -16.45 6.92
CA LEU A 252 -11.21 -15.29 6.43
C LEU A 252 -11.98 -15.65 5.15
N GLY A 253 -11.35 -16.37 4.21
CA GLY A 253 -12.01 -16.85 3.00
C GLY A 253 -13.22 -17.75 3.29
N ASN A 254 -13.08 -18.71 4.21
CA ASN A 254 -14.17 -19.58 4.64
C ASN A 254 -15.27 -18.83 5.38
N ALA A 255 -14.90 -17.89 6.25
CA ALA A 255 -15.84 -17.07 6.99
C ALA A 255 -16.68 -16.23 6.03
N LEU A 256 -16.06 -15.55 5.06
CA LEU A 256 -16.75 -14.75 4.04
C LEU A 256 -17.74 -15.59 3.23
N MET A 257 -17.38 -16.82 2.85
CA MET A 257 -18.30 -17.75 2.18
C MET A 257 -19.47 -18.17 3.07
N ALA A 258 -19.20 -18.52 4.34
CA ALA A 258 -20.24 -18.87 5.30
C ALA A 258 -21.20 -17.70 5.57
N PHE A 259 -20.70 -16.46 5.58
CA PHE A 259 -21.50 -15.25 5.67
C PHE A 259 -22.35 -15.02 4.42
N SER A 260 -21.78 -15.17 3.23
CA SER A 260 -22.52 -15.02 1.96
C SER A 260 -23.71 -16.00 1.89
N ASP A 261 -23.51 -17.24 2.32
CA ASP A 261 -24.55 -18.28 2.28
C ASP A 261 -25.61 -18.09 3.39
N SER A 262 -25.27 -17.37 4.46
CA SER A 262 -26.22 -17.01 5.53
C SER A 262 -27.24 -15.94 5.12
N ASN A 263 -26.89 -15.10 4.13
CA ASN A 263 -27.78 -14.06 3.61
C ASN A 263 -28.77 -14.58 2.56
N SER A 264 -28.44 -15.67 1.87
CA SER A 264 -29.25 -16.23 0.78
C SER A 264 -30.35 -17.20 1.25
N ASN A 265 -30.11 -17.99 2.30
CA ASN A 265 -31.03 -19.06 2.74
C ASN A 265 -31.70 -18.75 4.09
N ARG A 266 -32.91 -18.17 4.04
CA ARG A 266 -33.71 -17.84 5.25
C ARG A 266 -34.41 -19.02 5.94
N PHE A 267 -34.44 -20.22 5.34
CA PHE A 267 -35.40 -21.26 5.78
C PHE A 267 -34.84 -22.50 6.48
N THR A 268 -33.54 -22.69 6.57
CA THR A 268 -32.93 -23.75 7.40
C THR A 268 -31.64 -23.19 8.00
N ARG A 269 -31.68 -22.81 9.28
CA ARG A 269 -30.50 -22.31 10.01
C ARG A 269 -29.84 -23.47 10.76
N PRO A 270 -28.72 -24.03 10.27
CA PRO A 270 -27.72 -24.58 11.18
C PRO A 270 -27.36 -23.51 12.21
N SER A 271 -27.04 -23.92 13.43
CA SER A 271 -26.57 -22.99 14.45
C SER A 271 -25.30 -22.26 13.94
N PHE A 272 -25.13 -20.98 14.29
CA PHE A 272 -23.93 -20.21 13.94
C PHE A 272 -22.64 -20.92 14.42
N GLU A 273 -22.74 -21.67 15.52
CA GLU A 273 -21.68 -22.51 16.07
C GLU A 273 -21.27 -23.65 15.12
N GLU A 274 -22.21 -24.37 14.50
CA GLU A 274 -21.89 -25.43 13.53
C GLU A 274 -21.20 -24.87 12.28
N LYS A 275 -21.67 -23.73 11.75
CA LYS A 275 -21.07 -23.08 10.58
C LYS A 275 -19.66 -22.57 10.85
N SER A 276 -19.44 -22.00 12.05
CA SER A 276 -18.12 -21.49 12.45
C SER A 276 -17.11 -22.62 12.72
N MET A 277 -17.54 -23.74 13.30
CA MET A 277 -16.70 -24.93 13.48
C MET A 277 -16.30 -25.56 12.14
N ALA A 278 -17.24 -25.65 11.19
CA ALA A 278 -16.96 -26.10 9.83
C ALA A 278 -15.97 -25.16 9.11
N ALA A 279 -16.21 -23.84 9.17
CA ALA A 279 -15.29 -22.87 8.58
C ALA A 279 -13.86 -22.97 9.15
N PHE A 280 -13.75 -23.21 10.47
CA PHE A 280 -12.47 -23.43 11.14
C PHE A 280 -11.77 -24.71 10.70
N SER A 281 -12.47 -25.86 10.67
CA SER A 281 -11.86 -27.14 10.27
C SER A 281 -11.39 -27.11 8.82
N TYR A 282 -12.19 -26.55 7.91
CA TYR A 282 -11.78 -26.33 6.52
C TYR A 282 -10.66 -25.29 6.39
N ALA A 283 -10.54 -24.33 7.30
CA ALA A 283 -9.44 -23.35 7.28
C ALA A 283 -8.09 -24.02 7.60
N VAL A 284 -8.08 -25.01 8.49
CA VAL A 284 -6.88 -25.82 8.78
C VAL A 284 -6.46 -26.59 7.53
N LEU A 285 -7.41 -27.29 6.87
CA LEU A 285 -7.14 -28.01 5.62
C LEU A 285 -6.60 -27.06 4.54
N GLY A 286 -7.26 -25.93 4.35
CA GLY A 286 -6.84 -24.87 3.45
C GLY A 286 -5.42 -24.40 3.72
N CYS A 287 -5.08 -24.16 4.98
CA CYS A 287 -3.76 -23.71 5.40
C CYS A 287 -2.69 -24.76 5.03
N VAL A 288 -2.97 -26.05 5.26
CA VAL A 288 -2.08 -27.15 4.89
C VAL A 288 -1.86 -27.20 3.38
N LEU A 289 -2.94 -27.15 2.58
CA LEU A 289 -2.86 -27.21 1.11
C LEU A 289 -2.12 -25.98 0.55
N LEU A 290 -2.40 -24.80 1.07
CA LEU A 290 -1.74 -23.55 0.67
C LEU A 290 -0.24 -23.60 0.96
N LEU A 291 0.15 -23.99 2.18
CA LEU A 291 1.56 -24.11 2.56
C LEU A 291 2.28 -25.19 1.75
N PHE A 292 1.61 -26.32 1.49
CA PHE A 292 2.16 -27.39 0.66
C PHE A 292 2.42 -26.93 -0.77
N THR A 293 1.46 -26.24 -1.39
CA THR A 293 1.60 -25.69 -2.75
C THR A 293 2.73 -24.67 -2.83
N LEU A 294 2.81 -23.73 -1.88
CA LEU A 294 3.90 -22.76 -1.83
C LEU A 294 5.25 -23.43 -1.56
N TRP A 295 5.30 -24.44 -0.71
CA TRP A 295 6.50 -25.23 -0.46
C TRP A 295 6.96 -25.95 -1.74
N PHE A 296 6.04 -26.61 -2.45
CA PHE A 296 6.35 -27.30 -3.70
C PHE A 296 6.89 -26.34 -4.77
N GLY A 297 6.19 -25.23 -4.99
CA GLY A 297 6.61 -24.22 -5.96
C GLY A 297 7.95 -23.58 -5.61
N THR A 298 8.20 -23.26 -4.34
CA THR A 298 9.50 -22.72 -3.91
C THR A 298 10.62 -23.77 -3.98
N LYS A 299 10.34 -25.06 -3.74
CA LYS A 299 11.30 -26.14 -3.97
C LYS A 299 11.64 -26.31 -5.45
N TRP A 300 10.66 -26.17 -6.33
CA TRP A 300 10.88 -26.14 -7.78
C TRP A 300 11.82 -25.00 -8.17
N LEU A 301 11.53 -23.77 -7.71
CA LEU A 301 12.41 -22.62 -7.91
C LEU A 301 13.84 -22.89 -7.42
N LYS A 302 13.97 -23.47 -6.21
CA LYS A 302 15.27 -23.86 -5.64
C LYS A 302 16.03 -24.86 -6.51
N ALA A 303 15.33 -25.86 -7.04
CA ALA A 303 15.89 -26.88 -7.93
C ALA A 303 16.35 -26.26 -9.26
N CYS A 304 15.62 -25.26 -9.76
CA CYS A 304 16.03 -24.45 -10.92
C CYS A 304 17.15 -23.45 -10.60
N GLY A 305 17.71 -23.47 -9.39
CA GLY A 305 18.84 -22.61 -8.99
C GLY A 305 18.44 -21.23 -8.49
N TRP A 306 17.15 -20.93 -8.33
CA TRP A 306 16.70 -19.67 -7.76
C TRP A 306 17.05 -19.60 -6.28
N GLN A 307 17.51 -18.43 -5.86
CA GLN A 307 17.85 -18.16 -4.48
C GLN A 307 17.24 -16.83 -4.04
N PHE A 308 16.89 -16.76 -2.77
CA PHE A 308 16.44 -15.54 -2.14
C PHE A 308 17.65 -14.86 -1.49
N ILE A 309 18.09 -13.78 -2.10
CA ILE A 309 19.37 -13.14 -1.77
C ILE A 309 19.08 -11.89 -0.94
N CYS A 310 19.66 -11.83 0.26
CA CYS A 310 19.76 -10.60 1.05
C CYS A 310 21.08 -9.91 0.70
N ARG A 311 21.03 -8.84 -0.09
CA ARG A 311 22.26 -8.15 -0.53
C ARG A 311 22.89 -7.25 0.54
N ARG A 312 22.22 -7.09 1.69
CA ARG A 312 22.73 -6.31 2.84
C ARG A 312 24.04 -6.91 3.37
N GLU A 313 24.16 -8.22 3.47
CA GLU A 313 25.32 -8.87 4.09
C GLU A 313 26.60 -8.82 3.24
N LEU A 314 26.50 -8.55 1.93
CA LEU A 314 27.66 -8.32 1.05
C LEU A 314 28.04 -6.84 0.93
N ALA A 315 27.19 -5.93 1.43
CA ALA A 315 27.35 -4.47 1.31
C ALA A 315 27.51 -3.74 2.65
N ILE A 316 27.42 -4.47 3.78
CA ILE A 316 27.45 -3.91 5.15
C ILE A 316 28.78 -3.21 5.49
N ASP A 317 29.87 -3.50 4.78
CA ASP A 317 31.14 -2.81 5.03
C ASP A 317 31.31 -1.52 4.19
N GLU A 318 30.43 -1.21 3.21
CA GLU A 318 30.69 -0.07 2.30
C GLU A 318 29.50 0.80 1.83
N TYR A 319 28.21 0.42 1.96
CA TYR A 319 27.13 1.25 1.35
C TYR A 319 25.78 1.32 2.12
N PRO A 320 25.18 2.53 2.29
CA PRO A 320 23.86 2.70 2.88
C PRO A 320 22.70 2.21 1.99
N VAL A 321 21.63 1.72 2.62
CA VAL A 321 20.40 1.27 1.93
C VAL A 321 19.56 2.46 1.49
N GLY A 322 19.22 2.46 0.20
CA GLY A 322 18.33 3.45 -0.38
C GLY A 322 19.08 4.25 -1.42
N ALA A 323 19.10 3.72 -2.64
CA ALA A 323 19.58 4.34 -3.86
C ALA A 323 21.09 4.47 -4.06
N TYR A 324 21.59 3.86 -5.13
CA TYR A 324 22.84 4.26 -5.75
C TYR A 324 22.81 4.07 -7.25
N CYS A 325 23.44 5.02 -7.95
CA CYS A 325 24.30 4.72 -9.09
C CYS A 325 25.52 5.67 -9.04
N LEU A 326 26.69 5.13 -8.76
CA LEU A 326 27.92 5.54 -9.44
C LEU A 326 28.13 4.54 -10.58
N THR A 327 28.58 5.01 -11.74
CA THR A 327 28.95 4.14 -12.86
C THR A 327 30.37 3.58 -12.69
N PRO A 328 30.71 2.42 -13.28
CA PRO A 328 32.04 1.79 -13.11
C PRO A 328 33.25 2.59 -13.61
N GLU A 329 33.09 3.62 -14.45
CA GLU A 329 34.19 4.54 -14.78
C GLU A 329 34.50 5.51 -13.61
N GLU A 330 33.49 5.94 -12.86
CA GLU A 330 33.64 6.79 -11.66
C GLU A 330 34.23 6.01 -10.49
N ARG A 331 33.91 4.72 -10.37
CA ARG A 331 34.56 3.84 -9.39
C ARG A 331 36.01 3.56 -9.78
N ARG A 332 36.32 3.36 -11.07
CA ARG A 332 37.70 3.13 -11.56
C ARG A 332 38.60 4.38 -11.50
N LYS A 333 38.09 5.61 -11.69
CA LYS A 333 38.85 6.86 -11.38
C LYS A 333 39.17 7.00 -9.90
N ARG A 334 38.29 6.53 -9.01
CA ARG A 334 38.47 6.58 -7.55
C ARG A 334 39.45 5.54 -7.03
N GLU A 335 39.32 4.29 -7.48
CA GLU A 335 40.25 3.22 -7.09
C GLU A 335 41.65 3.53 -7.67
N ALA A 336 41.76 4.10 -8.86
CA ALA A 336 43.05 4.58 -9.40
C ALA A 336 43.69 5.73 -8.59
N SER A 337 42.91 6.67 -8.02
CA SER A 337 43.43 7.69 -7.09
C SER A 337 43.81 7.13 -5.71
N HIS A 338 43.19 6.03 -5.28
CA HIS A 338 43.55 5.35 -4.04
C HIS A 338 44.83 4.49 -4.19
N TYR A 339 45.04 3.87 -5.36
CA TYR A 339 46.29 3.17 -5.69
C TYR A 339 47.51 4.11 -5.82
N LEU A 340 47.33 5.43 -6.02
CA LEU A 340 48.41 6.43 -5.92
C LEU A 340 48.75 6.83 -4.47
N ALA A 341 47.91 6.47 -3.49
CA ALA A 341 48.07 6.88 -2.10
C ALA A 341 48.80 5.85 -1.23
N ASP A 342 48.83 4.55 -1.59
CA ASP A 342 49.30 3.49 -0.67
C ASP A 342 50.43 2.57 -1.18
N SER A 343 51.05 2.88 -2.33
CA SER A 343 52.30 2.20 -2.76
C SER A 343 53.51 3.16 -2.80
N SER A 344 53.94 3.56 -1.60
CA SER A 344 55.32 3.86 -1.09
C SER A 344 56.32 4.74 -1.90
N PRO A 345 57.39 5.22 -1.24
CA PRO A 345 57.70 6.62 -1.04
C PRO A 345 58.49 7.27 -2.18
N LEU A 346 58.40 8.60 -2.27
CA LEU A 346 59.15 9.50 -3.16
C LEU A 346 58.74 9.50 -4.65
N ARG A 347 57.90 10.47 -5.06
CA ARG A 347 58.35 11.62 -5.86
C ARG A 347 57.22 12.58 -6.24
N ASP A 348 57.47 13.85 -5.92
CA ASP A 348 57.00 15.08 -6.57
C ASP A 348 55.51 15.29 -6.79
N SER A 349 54.96 16.04 -5.82
CA SER A 349 53.79 16.89 -5.94
C SER A 349 53.75 17.69 -7.25
N LYS A 350 52.74 17.45 -8.08
CA LYS A 350 52.06 18.50 -8.83
C LYS A 350 50.55 18.38 -8.65
N SER A 351 50.05 19.38 -7.94
CA SER A 351 48.67 19.72 -7.62
C SER A 351 47.66 19.47 -8.75
N PHE A 352 46.63 18.67 -8.46
CA PHE A 352 45.32 18.78 -9.10
C PHE A 352 44.43 19.70 -8.26
N PRO A 353 43.87 20.80 -8.82
CA PRO A 353 42.93 21.63 -8.07
C PRO A 353 41.57 20.93 -8.02
N ALA A 354 41.22 20.45 -6.82
CA ALA A 354 39.89 19.98 -6.48
C ALA A 354 38.97 21.18 -6.23
N ASN A 355 38.43 21.77 -7.31
CA ASN A 355 37.29 22.69 -7.25
C ASN A 355 36.43 22.43 -8.50
N LEU A 356 35.72 21.31 -8.48
CA LEU A 356 34.53 21.10 -9.31
C LEU A 356 33.40 20.78 -8.35
N GLU A 357 32.60 21.80 -8.00
CA GLU A 357 31.25 21.61 -7.50
C GLU A 357 30.43 21.00 -8.64
N THR A 358 30.43 19.67 -8.73
CA THR A 358 29.47 18.97 -9.57
C THR A 358 28.18 18.81 -8.77
N PRO A 359 27.01 19.11 -9.35
CA PRO A 359 25.74 18.84 -8.68
C PRO A 359 25.64 17.35 -8.48
N ILE A 360 25.68 16.91 -7.21
CA ILE A 360 25.48 15.52 -6.82
C ILE A 360 24.01 15.19 -7.11
N SER A 361 23.72 14.82 -8.36
CA SER A 361 22.43 14.29 -8.79
C SER A 361 22.43 12.78 -8.72
N ALA A 362 22.94 12.22 -7.62
CA ALA A 362 22.77 10.83 -7.25
C ALA A 362 22.01 10.82 -5.92
N TRP A 363 20.70 10.69 -6.04
CA TRP A 363 19.75 10.65 -4.94
C TRP A 363 19.98 9.37 -4.14
N VAL A 364 20.87 9.42 -3.17
CA VAL A 364 20.94 8.41 -2.11
C VAL A 364 19.88 8.83 -1.09
N LEU A 365 18.87 7.98 -0.87
CA LEU A 365 18.22 7.93 0.43
C LEU A 365 19.38 7.59 1.37
N HIS A 366 20.02 8.60 1.97
CA HIS A 366 20.95 8.35 3.06
C HIS A 366 20.15 7.44 4.00
N LEU A 367 20.53 6.16 4.06
CA LEU A 367 20.26 5.36 5.23
C LEU A 367 20.75 6.29 6.32
N PHE A 368 19.81 6.75 7.15
CA PHE A 368 20.15 7.51 8.32
C PHE A 368 21.26 6.71 9.00
N ASP A 369 22.50 7.20 8.89
CA ASP A 369 23.61 6.73 9.69
C ASP A 369 23.25 7.20 11.09
N LEU A 370 22.41 6.40 11.74
CA LEU A 370 22.04 6.55 13.13
C LEU A 370 23.06 5.68 13.88
N PRO A 371 24.17 6.26 14.34
CA PRO A 371 25.18 5.53 15.08
C PRO A 371 24.52 4.95 16.34
N LYS A 372 24.52 3.63 16.54
CA LYS A 372 24.15 2.82 17.75
C LYS A 372 22.83 3.15 18.52
N HIS A 373 22.30 4.37 18.47
CA HIS A 373 20.96 4.84 18.83
C HIS A 373 19.86 4.45 17.80
N ALA A 374 20.22 3.72 16.74
CA ALA A 374 19.35 3.31 15.63
C ALA A 374 18.06 2.55 16.04
N LEU A 375 18.09 1.78 17.12
CA LEU A 375 16.89 1.08 17.61
C LEU A 375 15.87 2.06 18.18
N VAL A 376 16.31 3.05 18.96
CA VAL A 376 15.45 4.08 19.56
C VAL A 376 14.85 5.00 18.49
N SER A 377 15.63 5.34 17.47
CA SER A 377 15.16 6.18 16.35
C SER A 377 14.13 5.50 15.44
N ARG A 378 14.27 4.21 15.12
CA ARG A 378 13.29 3.49 14.28
C ARG A 378 11.98 3.21 15.00
N THR A 379 12.05 2.83 16.29
CA THR A 379 10.84 2.64 17.10
C THR A 379 10.11 3.96 17.30
N SER A 380 10.83 5.06 17.52
CA SER A 380 10.30 6.41 17.63
C SER A 380 9.64 6.91 16.33
N PHE A 381 10.25 6.65 15.18
CA PHE A 381 9.65 6.94 13.87
C PHE A 381 8.32 6.20 13.71
N MET A 382 8.34 4.88 13.93
CA MET A 382 7.16 4.03 13.75
C MET A 382 6.08 4.31 14.79
N SER A 383 6.43 4.58 16.05
CA SER A 383 5.45 4.90 17.10
C SER A 383 4.72 6.21 16.84
N GLY A 384 5.38 7.19 16.20
CA GLY A 384 4.73 8.44 15.78
C GLY A 384 3.59 8.19 14.80
N LEU A 385 3.86 7.49 13.69
CA LEU A 385 2.86 7.21 12.65
C LEU A 385 1.84 6.15 13.09
N LEU A 386 2.30 5.07 13.74
CA LEU A 386 1.41 4.03 14.27
C LEU A 386 0.49 4.58 15.36
N GLY A 387 0.92 5.55 16.17
CA GLY A 387 0.06 6.17 17.17
C GLY A 387 -1.18 6.83 16.56
N ILE A 388 -1.01 7.51 15.42
CA ILE A 388 -2.13 8.11 14.67
C ILE A 388 -3.01 7.01 14.07
N ALA A 389 -2.41 5.99 13.46
CA ALA A 389 -3.14 4.87 12.89
C ALA A 389 -3.96 4.10 13.95
N PHE A 390 -3.38 3.85 15.12
CA PHE A 390 -4.07 3.23 16.25
C PHE A 390 -5.19 4.12 16.79
N ALA A 391 -4.97 5.42 16.92
CA ALA A 391 -6.03 6.35 17.31
C ALA A 391 -7.19 6.31 16.32
N LEU A 392 -6.91 6.34 15.02
CA LEU A 392 -7.94 6.23 13.98
C LEU A 392 -8.64 4.87 14.01
N PHE A 393 -7.91 3.78 14.25
CA PHE A 393 -8.45 2.43 14.41
C PHE A 393 -9.46 2.34 15.57
N PHE A 394 -9.05 2.78 16.76
CA PHE A 394 -9.92 2.70 17.94
C PHE A 394 -11.07 3.69 17.86
N VAL A 395 -10.82 4.96 17.55
CA VAL A 395 -11.88 5.98 17.53
C VAL A 395 -12.83 5.74 16.35
N GLY A 396 -12.31 5.36 15.18
CA GLY A 396 -13.11 5.02 14.00
C GLY A 396 -13.96 3.76 14.21
N GLY A 397 -13.40 2.71 14.83
CA GLY A 397 -14.15 1.49 15.16
C GLY A 397 -15.20 1.68 16.25
N MET A 398 -14.96 2.58 17.20
CA MET A 398 -15.91 2.89 18.29
C MET A 398 -17.05 3.81 17.85
N LEU A 399 -16.87 4.59 16.78
CA LEU A 399 -17.88 5.55 16.30
C LEU A 399 -19.26 4.88 16.06
N PRO A 400 -19.39 3.79 15.29
CA PRO A 400 -20.69 3.11 15.09
C PRO A 400 -21.27 2.54 16.39
N ILE A 401 -20.42 1.94 17.22
CA ILE A 401 -20.82 1.36 18.52
C ILE A 401 -21.42 2.44 19.42
N LEU A 402 -20.75 3.59 19.49
CA LEU A 402 -21.19 4.71 20.31
C LEU A 402 -22.45 5.37 19.75
N MET A 403 -22.59 5.46 18.42
CA MET A 403 -23.83 5.92 17.80
C MET A 403 -25.01 5.00 18.15
N GLU A 404 -24.85 3.68 18.05
CA GLU A 404 -25.88 2.70 18.43
C GLU A 404 -26.24 2.78 19.93
N ILE A 405 -25.24 2.95 20.80
CA ILE A 405 -25.46 3.13 22.23
C ILE A 405 -26.25 4.42 22.49
N VAL A 406 -25.93 5.51 21.78
CA VAL A 406 -26.64 6.78 21.93
C VAL A 406 -28.09 6.64 21.44
N GLU A 407 -28.31 6.04 20.28
CA GLU A 407 -29.65 5.80 19.75
C GLU A 407 -30.49 4.91 20.68
N SER A 408 -29.90 3.86 21.25
CA SER A 408 -30.59 2.97 22.18
C SER A 408 -30.91 3.62 23.54
N ILE A 409 -30.05 4.49 24.06
CA ILE A 409 -30.26 5.19 25.34
C ILE A 409 -31.29 6.31 25.21
N TYR A 410 -31.21 7.11 24.14
CA TYR A 410 -31.99 8.34 24.02
C TYR A 410 -33.25 8.21 23.14
N GLY A 411 -33.35 7.14 22.33
CA GLY A 411 -34.43 6.96 21.36
C GLY A 411 -34.52 8.11 20.34
N THR A 412 -35.67 8.24 19.66
CA THR A 412 -35.93 9.27 18.63
C THR A 412 -36.18 10.69 19.19
N ARG A 413 -35.92 10.96 20.47
CA ARG A 413 -36.30 12.22 21.15
C ARG A 413 -35.13 13.08 21.59
N LEU A 414 -34.01 13.05 20.88
CA LEU A 414 -32.92 14.00 21.12
C LEU A 414 -33.29 15.38 20.59
N THR A 415 -33.03 16.41 21.40
CA THR A 415 -33.05 17.79 20.88
C THR A 415 -31.86 17.97 19.94
N TYR A 416 -32.03 18.78 18.89
CA TYR A 416 -30.99 19.08 17.90
C TYR A 416 -29.62 19.38 18.53
N VAL A 417 -29.60 20.16 19.63
CA VAL A 417 -28.39 20.52 20.35
C VAL A 417 -27.67 19.30 20.93
N VAL A 418 -28.39 18.40 21.60
CA VAL A 418 -27.77 17.20 22.21
C VAL A 418 -27.28 16.26 21.12
N GLN A 419 -28.06 16.06 20.07
CA GLN A 419 -27.67 15.23 18.94
C GLN A 419 -26.40 15.74 18.26
N MET A 420 -26.30 17.05 18.02
CA MET A 420 -25.11 17.65 17.43
C MET A 420 -23.90 17.64 18.36
N LEU A 421 -24.08 17.78 19.68
CA LEU A 421 -22.98 17.63 20.64
C LEU A 421 -22.41 16.22 20.58
N VAL A 422 -23.26 15.20 20.55
CA VAL A 422 -22.84 13.80 20.44
C VAL A 422 -22.18 13.54 19.09
N ALA A 423 -22.82 13.93 17.99
CA ALA A 423 -22.30 13.73 16.63
C ALA A 423 -20.93 14.40 16.44
N GLN A 424 -20.73 15.61 16.96
CA GLN A 424 -19.43 16.29 16.91
C GLN A 424 -18.38 15.64 17.79
N SER A 425 -18.75 15.21 18.99
CA SER A 425 -17.83 14.54 19.93
C SER A 425 -17.29 13.23 19.37
N LEU A 426 -18.10 12.53 18.58
CA LEU A 426 -17.74 11.23 18.02
C LEU A 426 -17.12 11.37 16.61
N GLY A 427 -17.74 12.16 15.74
CA GLY A 427 -17.37 12.25 14.32
C GLY A 427 -16.18 13.15 14.02
N LEU A 428 -16.08 14.33 14.65
CA LEU A 428 -15.01 15.30 14.34
C LEU A 428 -13.59 14.76 14.67
N PRO A 429 -13.36 14.04 15.80
CA PRO A 429 -12.06 13.43 16.05
C PRO A 429 -11.63 12.44 14.97
N VAL A 430 -12.54 11.58 14.49
CA VAL A 430 -12.25 10.62 13.41
C VAL A 430 -11.87 11.37 12.14
N PHE A 431 -12.67 12.39 11.78
CA PHE A 431 -12.44 13.19 10.59
C PHE A 431 -11.07 13.90 10.60
N ILE A 432 -10.70 14.51 11.73
CA ILE A 432 -9.43 15.23 11.81
C ILE A 432 -8.22 14.30 11.95
N LEU A 433 -8.37 13.14 12.61
CA LEU A 433 -7.35 12.10 12.64
C LEU A 433 -7.08 11.53 11.24
N LEU A 434 -8.14 11.35 10.44
CA LEU A 434 -8.03 10.98 9.03
C LEU A 434 -7.21 12.03 8.28
N CYS A 435 -7.57 13.32 8.40
CA CYS A 435 -6.81 14.42 7.79
C CYS A 435 -5.36 14.46 8.27
N LEU A 436 -5.09 14.25 9.56
CA LEU A 436 -3.73 14.22 10.14
C LEU A 436 -2.93 13.02 9.63
N ALA A 437 -3.53 11.84 9.50
CA ALA A 437 -2.88 10.66 8.95
C ALA A 437 -2.43 10.92 7.50
N THR A 438 -3.34 11.43 6.66
CA THR A 438 -3.00 11.79 5.28
C THR A 438 -1.94 12.88 5.23
N THR A 439 -2.09 13.94 6.03
CA THR A 439 -1.17 15.08 6.04
C THR A 439 0.22 14.69 6.51
N ALA A 440 0.34 13.95 7.62
CA ALA A 440 1.62 13.54 8.20
C ALA A 440 2.41 12.69 7.20
N ALA A 441 1.74 11.74 6.55
CA ALA A 441 2.35 10.89 5.54
C ALA A 441 2.77 11.67 4.28
N MET A 442 1.90 12.52 3.74
CA MET A 442 2.16 13.25 2.48
C MET A 442 3.17 14.39 2.64
N PHE A 443 3.15 15.05 3.79
CA PHE A 443 4.03 16.17 4.11
C PHE A 443 5.42 15.73 4.60
N TRP A 444 5.58 14.44 4.96
CA TRP A 444 6.86 13.84 5.29
C TRP A 444 7.85 13.90 4.13
N TYR A 445 9.14 13.99 4.41
CA TYR A 445 10.20 13.94 3.40
C TYR A 445 10.53 12.47 3.01
N GLY A 446 10.22 12.09 1.78
CA GLY A 446 10.43 10.76 1.19
C GLY A 446 9.99 10.68 -0.29
N SER A 447 9.98 9.51 -0.92
CA SER A 447 9.34 9.33 -2.24
C SER A 447 7.81 9.45 -2.13
N LEU A 448 7.14 9.97 -3.16
CA LEU A 448 5.71 10.26 -3.15
C LEU A 448 4.89 8.96 -3.07
N THR A 449 5.33 7.91 -3.76
CA THR A 449 4.69 6.57 -3.65
C THR A 449 4.82 5.97 -2.24
N MET A 450 5.94 6.17 -1.54
CA MET A 450 6.11 5.67 -0.17
C MET A 450 5.20 6.42 0.80
N ARG A 451 5.10 7.73 0.64
CA ARG A 451 4.19 8.57 1.43
C ARG A 451 2.73 8.21 1.19
N PHE A 452 2.36 7.96 -0.07
CA PHE A 452 1.03 7.48 -0.43
C PHE A 452 0.73 6.12 0.19
N GLY A 453 1.67 5.17 0.09
CA GLY A 453 1.55 3.88 0.77
C GLY A 453 1.41 4.00 2.29
N MET A 454 2.18 4.88 2.94
CA MET A 454 2.06 5.12 4.39
C MET A 454 0.72 5.74 4.76
N ALA A 455 0.20 6.69 3.97
CA ALA A 455 -1.14 7.24 4.21
C ALA A 455 -2.20 6.14 4.14
N LEU A 456 -2.15 5.26 3.13
CA LEU A 456 -3.04 4.12 3.04
C LEU A 456 -2.89 3.18 4.24
N LEU A 457 -1.67 2.84 4.64
CA LEU A 457 -1.42 1.97 5.80
C LEU A 457 -1.93 2.57 7.12
N MET A 458 -1.97 3.90 7.25
CA MET A 458 -2.52 4.57 8.43
C MET A 458 -4.04 4.66 8.40
N VAL A 459 -4.63 4.87 7.21
CA VAL A 459 -6.07 5.13 7.04
C VAL A 459 -6.89 3.84 6.90
N VAL A 460 -6.44 2.91 6.06
CA VAL A 460 -7.20 1.70 5.70
C VAL A 460 -7.59 0.86 6.91
N PRO A 461 -6.71 0.57 7.89
CA PRO A 461 -7.11 -0.21 9.06
C PRO A 461 -8.26 0.42 9.84
N GLY A 462 -8.20 1.73 10.10
CA GLY A 462 -9.28 2.41 10.82
C GLY A 462 -10.57 2.49 10.03
N PHE A 463 -10.48 2.59 8.71
CA PHE A 463 -11.65 2.49 7.85
C PHE A 463 -12.26 1.07 7.85
N LEU A 464 -11.45 0.03 7.74
CA LEU A 464 -11.93 -1.36 7.79
C LEU A 464 -12.60 -1.66 9.12
N THR A 465 -12.08 -1.16 10.24
CA THR A 465 -12.73 -1.30 11.55
C THR A 465 -14.04 -0.53 11.62
N PHE A 466 -14.09 0.68 11.06
CA PHE A 466 -15.34 1.43 10.94
C PHE A 466 -16.39 0.65 10.13
N LEU A 467 -16.03 0.11 8.96
CA LEU A 467 -16.93 -0.70 8.13
C LEU A 467 -17.37 -1.97 8.86
N PHE A 468 -16.45 -2.68 9.49
CA PHE A 468 -16.74 -3.89 10.24
C PHE A 468 -17.73 -3.59 11.38
N SER A 469 -17.46 -2.55 12.18
CA SER A 469 -18.39 -2.10 13.22
C SER A 469 -19.74 -1.70 12.64
N MET A 470 -19.80 -0.87 11.59
CA MET A 470 -21.05 -0.49 10.92
C MET A 470 -21.85 -1.72 10.46
N SER A 471 -21.18 -2.71 9.85
CA SER A 471 -21.85 -3.93 9.36
C SER A 471 -22.41 -4.82 10.47
N LEU A 472 -21.87 -4.73 11.70
CA LEU A 472 -22.37 -5.48 12.85
C LEU A 472 -23.66 -4.87 13.42
N PHE A 473 -23.83 -3.55 13.32
CA PHE A 473 -24.96 -2.83 13.92
C PHE A 473 -26.02 -2.40 12.90
N GLN A 474 -25.62 -2.17 11.64
CA GLN A 474 -26.51 -1.72 10.57
C GLN A 474 -26.54 -2.74 9.43
N ASN A 475 -27.70 -3.36 9.21
CA ASN A 475 -27.96 -4.31 8.12
C ASN A 475 -28.19 -3.58 6.78
N VAL A 476 -27.19 -2.88 6.27
CA VAL A 476 -27.30 -2.16 4.99
C VAL A 476 -26.17 -2.61 4.06
N SER A 477 -26.55 -3.18 2.91
CA SER A 477 -25.62 -3.78 1.93
C SER A 477 -24.72 -2.77 1.23
N ASP A 478 -25.14 -1.50 1.16
CA ASP A 478 -24.52 -0.50 0.25
C ASP A 478 -23.56 0.47 0.98
N ILE A 479 -23.41 0.32 2.30
CA ILE A 479 -22.52 1.14 3.13
C ILE A 479 -21.04 1.03 2.68
N PRO A 480 -20.49 -0.18 2.38
CA PRO A 480 -19.08 -0.31 2.06
C PRO A 480 -18.65 0.44 0.80
N SER A 481 -19.42 0.36 -0.29
CA SER A 481 -19.10 1.01 -1.56
C SER A 481 -19.17 2.53 -1.45
N THR A 482 -20.23 3.04 -0.82
CA THR A 482 -20.47 4.47 -0.62
C THR A 482 -19.39 5.10 0.27
N MET A 483 -19.13 4.52 1.44
CA MET A 483 -18.16 5.07 2.40
C MET A 483 -16.72 4.95 1.89
N SER A 484 -16.39 3.88 1.14
CA SER A 484 -15.08 3.72 0.53
C SER A 484 -14.78 4.83 -0.48
N SER A 485 -15.77 5.16 -1.32
CA SER A 485 -15.63 6.20 -2.36
C SER A 485 -15.44 7.58 -1.74
N VAL A 486 -16.22 7.87 -0.70
CA VAL A 486 -16.15 9.14 0.05
C VAL A 486 -14.79 9.33 0.71
N LEU A 487 -14.27 8.29 1.38
CA LEU A 487 -12.97 8.38 2.04
C LEU A 487 -11.81 8.40 1.06
N LEU A 488 -11.92 7.67 -0.06
CA LEU A 488 -10.94 7.77 -1.14
C LEU A 488 -10.89 9.20 -1.70
N ALA A 489 -12.04 9.85 -1.91
CA ALA A 489 -12.10 11.24 -2.36
C ALA A 489 -11.45 12.19 -1.35
N GLN A 490 -11.76 12.04 -0.06
CA GLN A 490 -11.14 12.83 1.00
C GLN A 490 -9.61 12.62 1.03
N LEU A 491 -9.13 11.37 0.96
CA LEU A 491 -7.71 11.03 1.00
C LEU A 491 -6.96 11.63 -0.18
N LEU A 492 -7.55 11.57 -1.38
CA LEU A 492 -6.93 12.10 -2.59
C LEU A 492 -6.93 13.62 -2.62
N ALA A 493 -8.03 14.25 -2.24
CA ALA A 493 -8.13 15.70 -2.14
C ALA A 493 -7.14 16.24 -1.09
N GLY A 494 -7.11 15.61 0.08
CA GLY A 494 -6.16 15.93 1.15
C GLY A 494 -4.70 15.71 0.72
N ALA A 495 -4.39 14.57 0.10
CA ALA A 495 -3.04 14.29 -0.41
C ALA A 495 -2.59 15.34 -1.43
N THR A 496 -3.46 15.71 -2.37
CA THR A 496 -3.20 16.73 -3.39
C THR A 496 -2.84 18.06 -2.73
N VAL A 497 -3.60 18.49 -1.72
CA VAL A 497 -3.34 19.74 -0.99
C VAL A 497 -2.04 19.68 -0.21
N ALA A 498 -1.78 18.59 0.52
CA ALA A 498 -0.53 18.44 1.28
C ALA A 498 0.70 18.48 0.35
N ILE A 499 0.61 17.82 -0.80
CA ILE A 499 1.66 17.82 -1.83
C ILE A 499 1.83 19.22 -2.43
N LEU A 500 0.74 19.90 -2.80
CA LEU A 500 0.78 21.28 -3.31
C LEU A 500 1.42 22.22 -2.29
N ILE A 501 1.00 22.17 -1.02
CA ILE A 501 1.61 23.00 0.03
C ILE A 501 3.11 22.70 0.12
N GLN A 502 3.53 21.44 0.02
CA GLN A 502 4.93 21.06 0.09
C GLN A 502 5.76 21.45 -1.17
N PHE A 503 5.12 21.59 -2.33
CA PHE A 503 5.75 22.11 -3.54
C PHE A 503 5.94 23.63 -3.47
N TRP A 504 4.94 24.34 -2.94
CA TRP A 504 4.91 25.82 -2.95
C TRP A 504 5.52 26.46 -1.70
N THR A 505 5.60 25.71 -0.60
CA THR A 505 6.19 26.18 0.65
C THR A 505 7.52 25.48 0.92
N PRO A 506 8.46 26.14 1.61
CA PRO A 506 9.74 25.52 1.93
C PRO A 506 9.65 24.55 3.12
N TRP A 507 8.45 24.25 3.60
CA TRP A 507 8.26 23.44 4.80
C TRP A 507 8.09 21.96 4.46
N THR A 508 8.67 21.10 5.29
CA THR A 508 8.49 19.66 5.17
C THR A 508 8.58 19.02 6.54
N LEU A 509 7.86 17.91 6.73
CA LEU A 509 7.93 17.12 7.96
C LEU A 509 9.12 16.15 7.91
N THR A 510 9.88 16.05 8.99
CA THR A 510 11.05 15.17 9.13
C THR A 510 11.07 14.54 10.52
N HIS A 511 11.83 13.45 10.69
CA HIS A 511 12.03 12.77 11.96
C HIS A 511 13.49 12.88 12.39
N LEU A 512 13.75 13.30 13.63
CA LEU A 512 15.07 13.36 14.29
C LEU A 512 16.22 13.76 13.34
N ARG A 513 16.05 14.89 12.65
CA ARG A 513 17.07 15.43 11.73
C ARG A 513 17.85 16.56 12.39
N ASP A 514 19.17 16.42 12.40
CA ASP A 514 20.08 17.53 12.70
C ASP A 514 20.11 18.49 11.51
N ALA A 515 20.02 19.79 11.79
CA ALA A 515 19.52 20.82 10.88
C ALA A 515 20.38 21.13 9.64
N ASP A 516 21.52 20.45 9.46
CA ASP A 516 22.64 20.96 8.67
C ASP A 516 22.72 20.41 7.23
N SER A 517 21.88 19.43 6.86
CA SER A 517 21.87 18.91 5.49
C SER A 517 20.76 19.56 4.65
N PRO A 518 21.04 20.06 3.44
CA PRO A 518 20.01 20.61 2.56
C PRO A 518 19.02 19.53 2.13
N LEU A 519 17.74 19.88 2.11
CA LEU A 519 16.64 19.02 1.66
C LEU A 519 16.43 19.27 0.16
N PRO A 520 16.65 18.28 -0.71
CA PRO A 520 16.51 18.47 -2.15
C PRO A 520 15.05 18.70 -2.55
N SER A 521 14.85 19.46 -3.62
CA SER A 521 13.53 19.81 -4.16
C SER A 521 12.84 18.60 -4.80
N THR A 522 11.51 18.54 -4.71
CA THR A 522 10.69 17.56 -5.41
C THR A 522 10.96 17.60 -6.93
N GLY A 523 11.47 16.51 -7.50
CA GLY A 523 11.93 16.42 -8.90
C GLY A 523 10.95 15.77 -9.87
N ILE A 524 11.40 15.55 -11.12
CA ILE A 524 10.63 14.88 -12.20
C ILE A 524 10.07 13.53 -11.76
N GLN A 525 10.83 12.77 -10.96
CA GLN A 525 10.37 11.51 -10.37
C GLN A 525 9.06 11.67 -9.59
N SER A 526 8.93 12.72 -8.76
CA SER A 526 7.70 12.98 -8.00
C SER A 526 6.52 13.29 -8.91
N MET A 527 6.75 13.91 -10.07
CA MET A 527 5.68 14.15 -11.06
C MET A 527 5.21 12.85 -11.72
N ILE A 528 6.12 11.94 -12.03
CA ILE A 528 5.76 10.62 -12.59
C ILE A 528 5.01 9.79 -11.54
N GLU A 529 5.51 9.74 -10.29
CA GLU A 529 4.83 9.05 -9.18
C GLU A 529 3.42 9.61 -8.93
N LEU A 530 3.26 10.93 -8.97
CA LEU A 530 1.95 11.59 -8.83
C LEU A 530 0.99 11.21 -9.98
N THR A 531 1.51 11.12 -11.21
CA THR A 531 0.71 10.73 -12.39
C THR A 531 0.23 9.29 -12.27
N ALA A 532 1.07 8.38 -11.79
CA ALA A 532 0.70 7.00 -11.51
C ALA A 532 -0.41 6.91 -10.45
N ILE A 533 -0.27 7.64 -9.34
CA ILE A 533 -1.29 7.69 -8.28
C ILE A 533 -2.61 8.25 -8.80
N ALA A 534 -2.57 9.32 -9.60
CA ALA A 534 -3.76 9.91 -10.21
C ALA A 534 -4.47 8.93 -11.16
N ALA A 535 -3.72 8.19 -11.99
CA ALA A 535 -4.27 7.19 -12.90
C ALA A 535 -4.98 6.04 -12.16
N VAL A 536 -4.37 5.51 -11.10
CA VAL A 536 -4.99 4.48 -10.23
C VAL A 536 -6.28 5.01 -9.62
N SER A 537 -6.23 6.21 -9.07
CA SER A 537 -7.36 6.84 -8.39
C SER A 537 -8.54 7.07 -9.32
N PHE A 538 -8.27 7.59 -10.53
CA PHE A 538 -9.30 7.82 -11.55
C PHE A 538 -9.99 6.52 -11.96
N THR A 539 -9.23 5.44 -12.04
CA THR A 539 -9.77 4.12 -12.37
C THR A 539 -10.67 3.58 -11.27
N LEU A 540 -10.26 3.72 -10.00
CA LEU A 540 -11.09 3.33 -8.86
C LEU A 540 -12.43 4.07 -8.87
N PHE A 541 -12.44 5.37 -9.15
CA PHE A 541 -13.70 6.12 -9.28
C PHE A 541 -14.54 5.69 -10.48
N LYS A 542 -13.93 5.32 -11.60
CA LYS A 542 -14.67 4.82 -12.77
C LYS A 542 -15.38 3.49 -12.49
N LEU A 543 -14.87 2.70 -11.55
CA LEU A 543 -15.38 1.37 -11.22
C LEU A 543 -16.59 1.36 -10.28
N ILE A 544 -16.73 2.37 -9.42
CA ILE A 544 -17.71 2.34 -8.32
C ILE A 544 -19.06 2.98 -8.72
N ASP A 545 -19.30 3.23 -10.01
CA ASP A 545 -20.50 3.87 -10.58
C ASP A 545 -21.10 4.99 -9.72
N VAL A 546 -20.34 6.09 -9.60
CA VAL A 546 -20.48 7.07 -8.52
C VAL A 546 -21.48 8.19 -8.84
N ILE A 547 -22.36 8.00 -9.83
CA ILE A 547 -23.24 9.05 -10.36
C ILE A 547 -24.15 9.61 -9.26
N ASP A 548 -24.71 8.74 -8.42
CA ASP A 548 -25.64 9.14 -7.34
C ASP A 548 -24.93 9.68 -6.08
N LEU A 549 -23.60 9.60 -6.03
CA LEU A 549 -22.79 9.97 -4.86
C LEU A 549 -21.99 11.27 -5.06
N TYR A 550 -22.21 11.96 -6.19
CA TYR A 550 -21.41 13.13 -6.59
C TYR A 550 -21.41 14.25 -5.53
N GLU A 551 -22.57 14.54 -4.93
CA GLU A 551 -22.71 15.57 -3.90
C GLU A 551 -21.91 15.23 -2.64
N GLY A 552 -22.00 13.98 -2.19
CA GLY A 552 -21.23 13.48 -1.05
C GLY A 552 -19.72 13.52 -1.32
N LEU A 553 -19.29 13.07 -2.50
CA LEU A 553 -17.88 13.12 -2.89
C LEU A 553 -17.33 14.56 -2.87
N ILE A 554 -18.06 15.52 -3.45
CA ILE A 554 -17.62 16.92 -3.46
C ILE A 554 -17.54 17.44 -2.04
N PHE A 555 -18.56 17.19 -1.22
CA PHE A 555 -18.59 17.66 0.16
C PHE A 555 -17.36 17.15 0.93
N PHE A 556 -17.12 15.83 0.94
CA PHE A 556 -15.99 15.26 1.67
C PHE A 556 -14.63 15.61 1.06
N ALA A 557 -14.54 15.83 -0.25
CA ALA A 557 -13.33 16.35 -0.88
C ALA A 557 -13.03 17.78 -0.40
N VAL A 558 -14.01 18.69 -0.41
CA VAL A 558 -13.86 20.09 0.04
C VAL A 558 -13.50 20.15 1.52
N VAL A 559 -14.22 19.40 2.37
CA VAL A 559 -13.92 19.33 3.81
C VAL A 559 -12.54 18.71 4.02
N GLY A 560 -12.15 17.69 3.23
CA GLY A 560 -10.80 17.12 3.22
C GLY A 560 -9.71 18.13 2.88
N VAL A 561 -9.91 18.94 1.83
CA VAL A 561 -9.01 20.03 1.45
C VAL A 561 -8.80 21.01 2.62
N LEU A 562 -9.91 21.48 3.21
CA LEU A 562 -9.87 22.42 4.33
C LEU A 562 -9.19 21.80 5.56
N GLY A 563 -9.57 20.57 5.93
CA GLY A 563 -8.99 19.83 7.04
C GLY A 563 -7.49 19.60 6.90
N THR A 564 -7.04 19.08 5.76
CA THR A 564 -5.61 18.86 5.48
C THR A 564 -4.82 20.17 5.46
N SER A 565 -5.39 21.25 4.92
CA SER A 565 -4.74 22.57 4.94
C SER A 565 -4.53 23.09 6.38
N ALA A 566 -5.54 22.91 7.26
CA ALA A 566 -5.45 23.26 8.66
C ALA A 566 -4.42 22.40 9.39
N CYS A 567 -4.44 21.08 9.17
CA CYS A 567 -3.48 20.14 9.74
C CYS A 567 -2.04 20.48 9.32
N THR A 568 -1.81 20.82 8.05
CA THR A 568 -0.47 21.16 7.56
C THR A 568 0.05 22.42 8.24
N ARG A 569 -0.81 23.45 8.37
CA ARG A 569 -0.45 24.68 9.09
C ARG A 569 -0.19 24.42 10.57
N ALA A 570 -1.04 23.63 11.22
CA ALA A 570 -0.84 23.25 12.62
C ALA A 570 0.48 22.49 12.80
N MET A 571 0.82 21.55 11.90
CA MET A 571 2.12 20.87 11.90
C MET A 571 3.28 21.87 11.79
N ILE A 572 3.23 22.81 10.84
CA ILE A 572 4.28 23.82 10.68
C ILE A 572 4.44 24.65 11.97
N VAL A 573 3.34 25.07 12.58
CA VAL A 573 3.37 25.93 13.77
C VAL A 573 3.84 25.19 15.01
N PHE A 574 3.30 24.00 15.29
CA PHE A 574 3.57 23.27 16.54
C PHE A 574 4.82 22.40 16.49
N LEU A 575 5.24 21.95 15.31
CA LEU A 575 6.40 21.08 15.14
C LEU A 575 7.65 21.83 14.64
N SER A 576 7.56 23.14 14.33
CA SER A 576 8.76 23.92 14.03
C SER A 576 9.45 24.37 15.31
N LYS A 577 10.78 24.43 15.28
CA LYS A 577 11.61 25.02 16.35
C LYS A 577 11.62 26.55 16.32
N GLU A 578 10.91 27.17 15.37
CA GLU A 578 10.84 28.62 15.22
C GLU A 578 9.82 29.24 16.21
N LYS A 579 9.91 30.54 16.46
CA LYS A 579 8.95 31.23 17.33
C LYS A 579 7.54 31.04 16.77
N CYS A 580 6.65 30.52 17.62
CA CYS A 580 5.27 30.22 17.27
C CYS A 580 4.53 31.49 16.80
N ASP A 581 4.13 31.52 15.53
CA ASP A 581 3.37 32.63 14.96
C ASP A 581 1.91 32.57 15.45
N ARG A 582 1.54 33.51 16.33
CA ARG A 582 0.17 33.63 16.87
C ARG A 582 -0.88 33.75 15.77
N ARG A 583 -0.55 34.36 14.62
CA ARG A 583 -1.49 34.52 13.49
C ARG A 583 -1.85 33.18 12.88
N ALA A 584 -0.89 32.27 12.80
CA ALA A 584 -1.12 30.94 12.24
C ALA A 584 -1.99 30.05 13.15
N ILE A 585 -1.88 30.19 14.47
CA ILE A 585 -2.80 29.52 15.42
C ILE A 585 -4.23 30.03 15.24
N VAL A 586 -4.43 31.36 15.22
CA VAL A 586 -5.76 31.95 15.05
C VAL A 586 -6.39 31.48 13.74
N LEU A 587 -5.60 31.43 12.66
CA LEU A 587 -6.06 30.94 11.38
C LEU A 587 -6.42 29.45 11.40
N ALA A 588 -5.68 28.61 12.12
CA ALA A 588 -6.02 27.20 12.31
C ALA A 588 -7.33 27.03 13.11
N MET A 589 -7.55 27.83 14.17
CA MET A 589 -8.81 27.83 14.91
C MET A 589 -10.00 28.28 14.05
N LEU A 590 -9.82 29.30 13.22
CA LEU A 590 -10.86 29.75 12.29
C LEU A 590 -11.25 28.66 11.30
N VAL A 591 -10.26 27.93 10.73
CA VAL A 591 -10.56 26.83 9.82
C VAL A 591 -11.25 25.66 10.56
N ALA A 592 -10.82 25.34 11.79
CA ALA A 592 -11.50 24.34 12.62
C ALA A 592 -12.96 24.74 12.91
N TYR A 593 -13.22 26.03 13.14
CA TYR A 593 -14.58 26.56 13.30
C TYR A 593 -15.42 26.41 12.03
N PHE A 594 -14.89 26.77 10.86
CA PHE A 594 -15.61 26.59 9.59
C PHE A 594 -15.88 25.11 9.28
N LEU A 595 -14.95 24.22 9.61
CA LEU A 595 -15.12 22.77 9.46
C LEU A 595 -16.23 22.24 10.38
N ALA A 596 -16.22 22.61 11.66
CA ALA A 596 -17.28 22.24 12.60
C ALA A 596 -18.64 22.82 12.18
N PHE A 597 -18.66 24.06 11.68
CA PHE A 597 -19.87 24.68 11.13
C PHE A 597 -20.40 23.92 9.92
N ALA A 598 -19.54 23.57 8.96
CA ALA A 598 -19.91 22.81 7.78
C ALA A 598 -20.43 21.41 8.14
N PHE A 599 -19.81 20.74 9.11
CA PHE A 599 -20.25 19.45 9.62
C PHE A 599 -21.64 19.54 10.26
N ASN A 600 -21.87 20.52 11.13
CA ASN A 600 -23.18 20.75 11.76
C ASN A 600 -24.25 21.14 10.74
N GLY A 601 -23.88 21.96 9.74
CA GLY A 601 -24.77 22.35 8.65
C GLY A 601 -25.17 21.16 7.78
N PHE A 602 -24.23 20.27 7.46
CA PHE A 602 -24.50 19.06 6.69
C PHE A 602 -25.50 18.15 7.40
N PHE A 603 -25.27 17.84 8.68
CA PHE A 603 -26.22 17.03 9.46
C PHE A 603 -27.57 17.74 9.65
N ALA A 604 -27.58 19.07 9.84
CA ALA A 604 -28.83 19.84 9.92
C ALA A 604 -29.67 19.73 8.64
N VAL A 605 -29.03 19.80 7.47
CA VAL A 605 -29.71 19.64 6.17
C VAL A 605 -30.20 18.21 5.98
N ALA A 606 -29.35 17.23 6.28
CA ALA A 606 -29.68 15.82 6.10
C ALA A 606 -30.90 15.40 6.92
N GLU A 607 -31.05 15.93 8.14
CA GLU A 607 -32.07 15.49 9.08
C GLU A 607 -33.31 16.40 9.14
N PHE A 608 -33.15 17.71 8.91
CA PHE A 608 -34.21 18.70 9.08
C PHE A 608 -34.46 19.57 7.84
N GLY A 609 -33.74 19.33 6.74
CA GLY A 609 -33.85 20.07 5.49
C GLY A 609 -33.17 21.46 5.49
N TRP A 610 -33.11 22.07 4.31
CA TRP A 610 -32.40 23.35 4.08
C TRP A 610 -32.91 24.53 4.93
N ASP A 611 -34.21 24.58 5.20
CA ASP A 611 -34.81 25.64 6.03
C ASP A 611 -34.31 25.61 7.48
N SER A 612 -33.86 24.45 7.97
CA SER A 612 -33.31 24.30 9.31
C SER A 612 -32.01 25.08 9.50
N ILE A 613 -31.16 25.22 8.47
CA ILE A 613 -29.94 26.04 8.57
C ILE A 613 -30.32 27.48 8.92
N ARG A 614 -31.33 28.04 8.22
CA ARG A 614 -31.74 29.42 8.43
C ARG A 614 -32.35 29.63 9.82
N ASN A 615 -33.17 28.68 10.27
CA ASN A 615 -33.88 28.79 11.54
C ASN A 615 -32.97 28.52 12.75
N ASN A 616 -31.93 27.69 12.59
CA ASN A 616 -31.03 27.27 13.68
C ASN A 616 -29.61 27.84 13.55
N VAL A 617 -29.36 28.82 12.67
CA VAL A 617 -28.01 29.34 12.37
C VAL A 617 -27.21 29.76 13.62
N ILE A 618 -27.88 30.36 14.61
CA ILE A 618 -27.25 30.78 15.88
C ILE A 618 -26.84 29.55 16.69
N GLN A 619 -27.70 28.53 16.76
CA GLN A 619 -27.39 27.28 17.47
C GLN A 619 -26.25 26.53 16.78
N ILE A 620 -26.26 26.45 15.46
CA ILE A 620 -25.19 25.87 14.63
C ILE A 620 -23.87 26.60 14.90
N ALA A 621 -23.89 27.93 14.91
CA ALA A 621 -22.71 28.76 15.14
C ALA A 621 -22.12 28.58 16.54
N LEU A 622 -22.94 28.43 17.58
CA LEU A 622 -22.49 28.16 18.95
C LEU A 622 -21.95 26.72 19.08
N LEU A 623 -22.66 25.75 18.51
CA LEU A 623 -22.22 24.35 18.48
C LEU A 623 -20.90 24.19 17.71
N ALA A 624 -20.67 24.98 16.66
CA ALA A 624 -19.42 24.97 15.92
C ALA A 624 -18.22 25.44 16.75
N LEU A 625 -18.41 26.29 17.78
CA LEU A 625 -17.32 26.64 18.72
C LEU A 625 -16.90 25.41 19.53
N TYR A 626 -17.86 24.61 19.98
CA TYR A 626 -17.60 23.35 20.67
C TYR A 626 -16.86 22.37 19.75
N GLY A 627 -17.33 22.16 18.53
CA GLY A 627 -16.65 21.33 17.55
C GLY A 627 -15.24 21.82 17.20
N ALA A 628 -15.03 23.14 17.09
CA ALA A 628 -13.71 23.72 16.88
C ALA A 628 -12.75 23.41 18.03
N ALA A 629 -13.24 23.48 19.27
CA ALA A 629 -12.45 23.14 20.45
C ALA A 629 -12.05 21.65 20.46
N ILE A 630 -12.98 20.75 20.08
CA ILE A 630 -12.68 19.32 19.93
C ILE A 630 -11.63 19.11 18.84
N LEU A 631 -11.84 19.64 17.63
CA LEU A 631 -10.93 19.51 16.50
C LEU A 631 -9.51 19.99 16.86
N PHE A 632 -9.42 21.19 17.43
CA PHE A 632 -8.14 21.76 17.84
C PHE A 632 -7.49 20.95 18.96
N GLY A 633 -8.27 20.48 19.93
CA GLY A 633 -7.81 19.60 21.00
C GLY A 633 -7.24 18.28 20.48
N THR A 634 -7.93 17.64 19.53
CA THR A 634 -7.43 16.42 18.88
C THR A 634 -6.13 16.69 18.13
N VAL A 635 -6.08 17.75 17.32
CA VAL A 635 -4.85 18.16 16.60
C VAL A 635 -3.71 18.40 17.58
N TRP A 636 -3.97 19.14 18.67
CA TRP A 636 -2.97 19.43 19.68
C TRP A 636 -2.39 18.16 20.31
N VAL A 637 -3.24 17.25 20.76
CA VAL A 637 -2.81 15.97 21.37
C VAL A 637 -2.00 15.13 20.38
N THR A 638 -2.44 15.04 19.12
CA THR A 638 -1.73 14.28 18.10
C THR A 638 -0.38 14.90 17.74
N LEU A 639 -0.30 16.23 17.64
CA LEU A 639 0.97 16.92 17.36
C LEU A 639 1.93 16.84 18.56
N ALA A 640 1.42 16.89 19.79
CA ALA A 640 2.21 16.66 21.00
C ALA A 640 2.77 15.22 21.05
N TRP A 641 1.99 14.24 20.61
CA TRP A 641 2.47 12.86 20.45
C TRP A 641 3.59 12.76 19.40
N LEU A 642 3.37 13.36 18.23
CA LEU A 642 4.36 13.39 17.15
C LEU A 642 5.66 14.06 17.58
N SER A 643 5.59 15.22 18.25
CA SER A 643 6.78 15.91 18.76
C SER A 643 7.51 15.09 19.83
N GLY A 644 6.80 14.43 20.73
CA GLY A 644 7.37 13.47 21.69
C GLY A 644 8.05 12.28 21.02
N CYS A 645 7.57 11.87 19.85
CA CYS A 645 8.20 10.88 18.97
C CYS A 645 9.30 11.47 18.06
N GLY A 646 9.77 12.69 18.30
CA GLY A 646 10.89 13.28 17.54
C GLY A 646 10.55 13.76 16.13
N TRP A 647 9.26 13.89 15.80
CA TRP A 647 8.83 14.51 14.54
C TRP A 647 8.89 16.03 14.64
N GLN A 648 9.41 16.66 13.58
CA GLN A 648 9.60 18.11 13.51
C GLN A 648 9.39 18.62 12.09
N CYS A 649 8.87 19.85 11.97
CA CYS A 649 8.77 20.56 10.69
C CYS A 649 10.00 21.43 10.49
N VAL A 650 10.64 21.27 9.32
CA VAL A 650 11.89 21.96 8.97
C VAL A 650 11.68 22.80 7.72
N ASN A 651 12.29 24.00 7.72
CA ASN A 651 12.32 24.90 6.57
C ASN A 651 13.54 24.60 5.69
N ARG A 652 13.30 24.05 4.49
CA ARG A 652 14.30 23.65 3.50
C ARG A 652 15.26 24.77 3.09
N ARG A 653 14.82 26.04 3.17
CA ARG A 653 15.63 27.20 2.79
C ARG A 653 16.63 27.62 3.87
N LYS A 654 16.37 27.26 5.14
CA LYS A 654 17.23 27.63 6.28
C LYS A 654 18.21 26.52 6.67
N SER A 655 17.95 25.28 6.27
CA SER A 655 18.80 24.11 6.53
C SER A 655 20.02 23.99 5.59
N GLY A 656 20.56 25.12 5.15
CA GLY A 656 21.65 25.19 4.16
C GLY A 656 22.48 26.47 4.27
N VAL A 657 22.50 27.08 5.46
CA VAL A 657 23.40 28.18 5.82
C VAL A 657 24.40 27.68 6.84
#